data_AF-A0A416W1X9-F1
#
_entry.id   AF-A0A416W1X9-F1
#
_cell.length_a   1.000
_cell.length_b   1.000
_cell.length_c   1.000
_cell.angle_alpha   90.00
_cell.angle_beta   90.00
_cell.angle_gamma   90.00
#
_symmetry.space_group_name_H-M   'P 1'
#
loop_
_entity.id
_entity.type
_entity.pdbx_description
1 polymer ?
#
loop_
_entity_poly.entity_id
_entity_poly.type
_entity_poly.pdbx_seq_one_letter_code
_entity_poly.pdbx_strand_id
1 'polypeptide(L)'
;MTRKAKRMLAKFMALVMAVTVLSFTGGFSSMQSSVVYGAAAWNSETIYTGGDEVEYNGAIYKCKWWTKGDTPSNGGPWELVSGSTSGGDTGDLGSLKPGKATVTLDPQIGTNVNGVTLPSNYYNKKVVGYFPSYAITSQAHEYFNIADLQWDKLTHIQYAFGIVNKDTCELEVGDPEHDIESKFEGTTFKHDGQVIKMDDSLGYYGQFNIMHTLKKMHPDVTVLISTGGWGASEGLWYATQNEASMRKFSASAVSFIRKYGFDGIDIDFEFPSETPQSGNYTDFTESIRSGIADRYAQFIKILSEDLAKASKEDGTYYWLTSAVAASSWVLGGQTNSAFLDYLDFVSVMSYDFHGGWNNYVENQANLYADPADTETAQVDVKTLGFDWAYRFYRGKVQSEKILMGVPYYTRGWTNVSGGTNGLHGSSGTPLTNSVDNLNLWCDLDENGKEVAAGANPLWHVMNLMKSNSNYKRYWDDVGKVPHIWNAQNNTFLTFEDTESVQERINYVNNNNLGGVLIWVMHGDYDYDEQQQKYVIGDTLTSMFHDQFKAKGASKVSSDVDYTNDTLNFSVDFGGKYDHPNYTYTIKLTNNESVAFPAGYTLSFDLPKSSKFTSAWGATATTEDKGDFTTVTLTSTSALSPGESVEFTGMLKCCFSGVKNFKVNGYSMLSEVNNEITRLNRAYLTDKNGGSSEIPTEPETEAPTEKPTEVPTQTPTEKPTEAPTQVPTTKPDTKVQTSVKGYQISTTAEGYRVLYNVSDSDNEVVKAGLIYGLSDKATENEMVVGSGNQAVYDYAATNAGLLSKSGDTSLYAMTMEFVKTKAFYQAGIMVRPYAQLKSGEYVYGDVESLKVYDIADSLYQKELMPNEAAHSYLYNNILKVSDSSYIEKTFNYKNILVK
;
A
#
# COMPACT_ATOMS: atom_id res chain seq x y z
N MET A 1 12.70 -33.73 -49.56
CA MET A 1 12.84 -32.29 -49.21
C MET A 1 14.30 -31.90 -49.35
N THR A 2 14.57 -30.91 -50.18
CA THR A 2 15.87 -30.64 -50.82
C THR A 2 16.51 -29.37 -50.28
N ARG A 3 17.83 -29.45 -50.01
CA ARG A 3 18.92 -28.46 -50.21
C ARG A 3 18.73 -26.95 -49.93
N LYS A 4 17.62 -26.48 -49.36
CA LYS A 4 17.36 -25.04 -49.13
C LYS A 4 17.57 -24.54 -47.70
N ALA A 5 17.90 -25.41 -46.74
CA ALA A 5 18.20 -24.98 -45.36
C ALA A 5 19.70 -24.72 -45.07
N LYS A 6 20.61 -25.04 -46.01
CA LYS A 6 22.07 -24.84 -45.86
C LYS A 6 22.59 -23.50 -46.42
N ARG A 7 21.73 -22.51 -46.71
CA ARG A 7 22.12 -21.25 -47.39
C ARG A 7 21.85 -19.94 -46.63
N MET A 8 21.36 -19.98 -45.40
CA MET A 8 21.07 -18.74 -44.63
C MET A 8 22.02 -18.46 -43.46
N LEU A 9 23.06 -19.28 -43.26
CA LEU A 9 24.03 -19.10 -42.16
C LEU A 9 25.42 -18.59 -42.60
N ALA A 10 25.57 -18.13 -43.85
CA ALA A 10 26.87 -17.73 -44.43
C ALA A 10 26.89 -16.30 -45.00
N LYS A 11 26.04 -15.39 -44.50
CA LYS A 11 25.93 -14.01 -45.01
C LYS A 11 26.10 -12.89 -43.97
N PHE A 12 26.61 -13.19 -42.78
CA PHE A 12 26.76 -12.18 -41.71
C PHE A 12 28.19 -11.90 -41.26
N MET A 13 29.20 -12.15 -42.12
CA MET A 13 30.58 -11.69 -41.85
C MET A 13 31.26 -11.13 -43.11
N ALA A 14 31.71 -9.88 -42.97
CA ALA A 14 32.75 -9.18 -43.72
C ALA A 14 32.46 -8.68 -45.16
N LEU A 15 32.18 -7.37 -45.28
CA LEU A 15 32.88 -6.53 -46.25
C LEU A 15 32.92 -5.05 -45.78
N VAL A 16 34.13 -4.50 -45.76
CA VAL A 16 34.51 -3.12 -45.39
C VAL A 16 35.09 -2.42 -46.64
N MET A 17 34.94 -1.09 -46.70
CA MET A 17 35.76 -0.04 -47.37
C MET A 17 35.43 0.51 -48.78
N ALA A 18 35.18 1.84 -48.84
CA ALA A 18 35.80 2.93 -49.67
C ALA A 18 34.82 4.13 -49.85
N VAL A 19 34.92 5.24 -49.10
CA VAL A 19 35.63 6.55 -49.32
C VAL A 19 35.14 7.42 -50.50
N THR A 20 34.65 8.64 -50.21
CA THR A 20 35.01 10.01 -50.75
C THR A 20 33.94 11.04 -50.26
N VAL A 21 34.13 11.81 -49.17
CA VAL A 21 34.65 13.21 -49.03
C VAL A 21 34.01 14.29 -49.93
N LEU A 22 33.23 15.20 -49.32
CA LEU A 22 33.30 16.66 -49.57
C LEU A 22 32.81 17.43 -48.33
N SER A 23 33.54 18.47 -47.95
CA SER A 23 33.52 19.20 -46.68
C SER A 23 33.16 20.68 -46.86
N PHE A 24 32.55 21.33 -45.85
CA PHE A 24 32.66 22.74 -45.41
C PHE A 24 31.74 22.91 -44.16
N THR A 25 32.23 22.73 -42.92
CA THR A 25 32.85 23.67 -41.95
C THR A 25 31.97 24.82 -41.41
N GLY A 26 31.86 24.85 -40.07
CA GLY A 26 31.28 25.92 -39.23
C GLY A 26 30.23 25.34 -38.27
N GLY A 27 30.36 25.29 -36.95
CA GLY A 27 31.35 25.75 -35.99
C GLY A 27 30.64 25.69 -34.63
N PHE A 28 30.87 24.65 -33.83
CA PHE A 28 30.39 24.59 -32.44
C PHE A 28 31.58 24.82 -31.51
N SER A 29 31.55 25.97 -30.84
CA SER A 29 32.47 26.31 -29.76
C SER A 29 32.28 25.34 -28.61
N SER A 30 33.37 24.69 -28.20
CA SER A 30 33.46 24.03 -26.91
C SER A 30 33.45 25.09 -25.81
N MET A 31 32.35 25.24 -25.09
CA MET A 31 32.41 25.78 -23.73
C MET A 31 33.11 24.73 -22.87
N GLN A 32 34.38 24.96 -22.56
CA GLN A 32 35.02 24.32 -21.41
C GLN A 32 34.29 24.83 -20.16
N SER A 33 33.51 23.98 -19.50
CA SER A 33 33.30 24.14 -18.07
C SER A 33 34.54 23.58 -17.38
N SER A 34 35.25 24.47 -16.68
CA SER A 34 36.30 24.09 -15.74
C SER A 34 35.67 23.32 -14.59
N VAL A 35 35.83 21.99 -14.59
CA VAL A 35 35.56 21.16 -13.41
C VAL A 35 36.65 21.48 -12.39
N VAL A 36 36.27 22.15 -11.29
CA VAL A 36 37.11 22.27 -10.10
C VAL A 36 37.07 20.91 -9.42
N TYR A 37 38.16 20.15 -9.46
CA TYR A 37 38.30 18.90 -8.73
C TYR A 37 38.39 19.20 -7.21
N GLY A 38 37.41 18.74 -6.44
CA GLY A 38 37.54 18.63 -4.98
C GLY A 38 38.41 17.41 -4.60
N ALA A 39 39.02 17.44 -3.42
CA ALA A 39 39.79 16.32 -2.88
C ALA A 39 38.88 15.10 -2.61
N ALA A 40 39.40 13.88 -2.78
CA ALA A 40 38.62 12.66 -2.56
C ALA A 40 38.44 12.37 -1.06
N ALA A 41 37.34 11.74 -0.65
CA ALA A 41 37.11 11.40 0.76
C ALA A 41 38.24 10.51 1.32
N TRP A 42 38.69 10.81 2.55
CA TRP A 42 39.71 10.02 3.22
C TRP A 42 39.22 8.59 3.54
N ASN A 43 40.09 7.61 3.31
CA ASN A 43 39.83 6.20 3.49
C ASN A 43 40.98 5.58 4.29
N SER A 44 40.66 4.97 5.45
CA SER A 44 41.65 4.40 6.36
C SER A 44 42.47 3.24 5.78
N GLU A 45 41.98 2.57 4.73
CA GLU A 45 42.69 1.49 4.05
C GLU A 45 43.52 1.94 2.84
N THR A 46 43.42 3.22 2.46
CA THR A 46 44.22 3.78 1.37
C THR A 46 45.58 4.25 1.89
N ILE A 47 46.62 3.96 1.13
CA ILE A 47 47.96 4.48 1.39
C ILE A 47 48.04 5.88 0.80
N TYR A 48 48.37 6.86 1.63
CA TYR A 48 48.60 8.24 1.21
C TYR A 48 50.07 8.60 1.34
N THR A 49 50.56 9.39 0.40
CA THR A 49 51.95 9.83 0.31
C THR A 49 52.02 11.35 0.25
N GLY A 50 53.21 11.90 0.48
CA GLY A 50 53.41 13.35 0.57
C GLY A 50 52.87 14.08 -0.67
N GLY A 51 51.87 14.95 -0.46
CA GLY A 51 51.19 15.70 -1.51
C GLY A 51 49.73 15.33 -1.72
N ASP A 52 49.28 14.14 -1.30
CA ASP A 52 47.90 13.68 -1.51
C ASP A 52 46.91 14.49 -0.67
N GLU A 53 45.81 14.94 -1.28
CA GLU A 53 44.75 15.69 -0.61
C GLU A 53 43.49 14.83 -0.45
N VAL A 54 42.92 14.89 0.75
CA VAL A 54 41.70 14.18 1.10
C VAL A 54 40.70 15.08 1.80
N GLU A 55 39.42 14.83 1.57
CA GLU A 55 38.35 15.43 2.35
C GLU A 55 38.01 14.54 3.54
N TYR A 56 38.00 15.13 4.73
CA TYR A 56 37.57 14.45 5.96
C TYR A 56 36.87 15.45 6.86
N ASN A 57 35.64 15.14 7.28
CA ASN A 57 34.77 16.02 8.09
C ASN A 57 34.59 17.44 7.48
N GLY A 58 34.42 17.54 6.16
CA GLY A 58 34.19 18.81 5.45
C GLY A 58 35.40 19.74 5.40
N ALA A 59 36.60 19.24 5.74
CA ALA A 59 37.86 19.93 5.62
C ALA A 59 38.82 19.15 4.71
N ILE A 60 39.65 19.87 3.97
CA ILE A 60 40.68 19.28 3.09
C ILE A 60 41.99 19.22 3.86
N TYR A 61 42.56 18.02 3.89
CA TYR A 61 43.85 17.74 4.50
C TYR A 61 44.83 17.25 3.46
N LYS A 62 46.07 17.68 3.59
CA LYS A 62 47.19 17.25 2.75
C LYS A 62 48.11 16.36 3.53
N CYS A 63 48.48 15.24 2.92
CA CYS A 63 49.43 14.30 3.45
C CYS A 63 50.85 14.88 3.33
N LYS A 64 51.62 14.91 4.42
CA LYS A 64 53.00 15.42 4.46
C LYS A 64 54.04 14.34 4.17
N TRP A 65 53.76 13.09 4.53
CA TRP A 65 54.59 11.91 4.29
C TRP A 65 53.74 10.64 4.39
N TRP A 66 54.30 9.48 4.02
CA TRP A 66 53.58 8.20 3.99
C TRP A 66 52.72 7.93 5.24
N THR A 67 51.45 7.59 5.03
CA THR A 67 50.53 7.11 6.07
C THR A 67 49.51 6.13 5.50
N LYS A 68 49.02 5.22 6.35
CA LYS A 68 47.89 4.34 6.09
C LYS A 68 47.11 4.19 7.40
N GLY A 69 45.86 4.63 7.41
CA GLY A 69 44.99 4.51 8.59
C GLY A 69 45.07 5.64 9.61
N ASP A 70 46.06 6.54 9.54
CA ASP A 70 46.05 7.73 10.41
C ASP A 70 44.97 8.71 9.95
N THR A 71 44.05 9.05 10.85
CA THR A 71 42.92 9.94 10.55
C THR A 71 43.39 11.39 10.32
N PRO A 72 42.88 12.10 9.28
CA PRO A 72 43.26 13.48 9.01
C PRO A 72 42.96 14.42 10.17
N SER A 73 44.00 15.08 10.65
CA SER A 73 43.96 16.08 11.73
C SER A 73 45.09 17.09 11.53
N ASN A 74 45.00 18.27 12.15
CA ASN A 74 46.06 19.28 12.05
C ASN A 74 47.22 18.95 13.01
N GLY A 75 48.06 17.99 12.62
CA GLY A 75 49.12 17.38 13.43
C GLY A 75 49.37 15.93 12.99
N GLY A 76 50.60 15.41 13.11
CA GLY A 76 50.93 14.07 12.57
C GLY A 76 51.17 14.08 11.06
N PRO A 77 50.82 13.02 10.29
CA PRO A 77 51.11 12.94 8.85
C PRO A 77 50.25 13.88 7.99
N TRP A 78 49.22 14.53 8.55
CA TRP A 78 48.30 15.41 7.85
C TRP A 78 48.53 16.89 8.21
N GLU A 79 48.27 17.78 7.27
CA GLU A 79 48.16 19.22 7.48
C GLU A 79 46.85 19.74 6.91
N LEU A 80 46.22 20.68 7.61
CA LEU A 80 44.95 21.26 7.18
C LEU A 80 45.19 22.28 6.06
N VAL A 81 44.54 22.07 4.91
CA VAL A 81 44.64 22.95 3.74
C VAL A 81 43.50 23.97 3.72
N SER A 82 42.27 23.55 4.02
CA SER A 82 41.10 24.44 4.11
C SER A 82 39.94 23.80 4.89
N GLY A 83 39.25 24.58 5.71
CA GLY A 83 38.15 24.13 6.61
C GLY A 83 38.45 24.47 8.07
N SER A 84 37.43 24.50 8.94
CA SER A 84 37.59 24.80 10.38
C SER A 84 37.44 23.54 11.21
N THR A 85 38.45 23.19 12.01
CA THR A 85 38.38 22.13 13.03
C THR A 85 37.75 22.67 14.31
N SER A 86 36.54 22.25 14.66
CA SER A 86 35.95 22.58 15.97
C SER A 86 36.40 21.56 17.02
N GLY A 87 37.21 22.03 17.96
CA GLY A 87 37.32 21.43 19.29
C GLY A 87 35.99 21.52 20.04
N GLY A 88 35.85 20.66 21.05
CA GLY A 88 34.61 20.45 21.78
C GLY A 88 34.00 21.74 22.31
N ASP A 89 32.71 21.90 22.02
CA ASP A 89 31.82 22.75 22.78
C ASP A 89 30.46 22.05 22.86
N THR A 90 29.83 22.17 24.02
CA THR A 90 28.51 21.61 24.34
C THR A 90 27.46 22.31 23.48
N GLY A 91 27.11 21.70 22.34
CA GLY A 91 26.30 22.32 21.30
C GLY A 91 24.80 22.38 21.62
N ASP A 92 24.32 23.61 21.79
CA ASP A 92 22.96 24.03 21.53
C ASP A 92 22.54 23.68 20.08
N LEU A 93 21.24 23.47 19.81
CA LEU A 93 20.71 23.11 18.48
C LEU A 93 21.08 24.13 17.39
N GLY A 94 21.47 25.35 17.77
CA GLY A 94 21.95 26.39 16.86
C GLY A 94 23.25 26.05 16.11
N SER A 95 23.96 24.97 16.46
CA SER A 95 25.13 24.48 15.70
C SER A 95 24.80 23.45 14.61
N LEU A 96 23.55 22.95 14.56
CA LEU A 96 23.09 22.20 13.41
C LEU A 96 23.20 23.09 12.17
N LYS A 97 23.64 22.52 11.04
CA LYS A 97 23.45 23.16 9.73
C LYS A 97 22.30 22.42 9.05
N PRO A 98 21.03 22.80 9.29
CA PRO A 98 19.91 22.20 8.61
C PRO A 98 20.16 22.20 7.10
N GLY A 99 19.97 21.04 6.49
CA GLY A 99 20.06 20.91 5.04
C GLY A 99 18.78 21.43 4.39
N LYS A 100 18.87 21.85 3.13
CA LYS A 100 17.69 21.88 2.27
C LYS A 100 17.71 20.64 1.40
N ALA A 101 16.53 20.08 1.14
CA ALA A 101 16.39 19.01 0.16
C ALA A 101 17.07 19.40 -1.15
N THR A 102 17.89 18.51 -1.69
CA THR A 102 18.73 18.76 -2.89
C THR A 102 17.96 18.58 -4.19
N VAL A 103 16.75 18.04 -4.13
CA VAL A 103 15.85 17.92 -5.27
C VAL A 103 15.04 19.21 -5.35
N THR A 104 15.25 19.99 -6.42
CA THR A 104 14.36 21.12 -6.75
C THR A 104 13.09 20.63 -7.40
N LEU A 105 11.99 21.36 -7.20
CA LEU A 105 10.80 21.15 -8.00
C LEU A 105 11.13 21.48 -9.46
N ASP A 106 11.12 20.46 -10.31
CA ASP A 106 11.29 20.54 -11.75
C ASP A 106 10.05 19.87 -12.36
N PRO A 107 8.97 20.62 -12.60
CA PRO A 107 7.73 20.04 -13.12
C PRO A 107 7.99 19.49 -14.53
N GLN A 108 8.05 18.16 -14.62
CA GLN A 108 8.16 17.42 -15.89
C GLN A 108 6.77 17.01 -16.39
N ILE A 109 6.71 16.27 -17.49
CA ILE A 109 5.48 15.61 -17.92
C ILE A 109 5.00 14.70 -16.79
N GLY A 110 3.77 14.87 -16.32
CA GLY A 110 3.26 14.10 -15.19
C GLY A 110 3.30 12.59 -15.47
N THR A 111 3.82 11.81 -14.52
CA THR A 111 3.98 10.35 -14.63
C THR A 111 3.50 9.62 -13.37
N ASN A 112 3.08 8.37 -13.51
CA ASN A 112 2.85 7.51 -12.34
C ASN A 112 4.17 7.08 -11.70
N VAL A 113 4.10 6.35 -10.58
CA VAL A 113 5.28 5.85 -9.84
C VAL A 113 6.22 5.00 -10.68
N ASN A 114 5.72 4.40 -11.76
CA ASN A 114 6.47 3.56 -12.69
C ASN A 114 6.94 4.32 -13.96
N GLY A 115 6.76 5.65 -14.01
CA GLY A 115 7.22 6.51 -15.10
C GLY A 115 6.38 6.44 -16.39
N VAL A 116 5.10 6.04 -16.30
CA VAL A 116 4.15 6.13 -17.42
C VAL A 116 3.48 7.51 -17.41
N THR A 117 3.43 8.19 -18.54
CA THR A 117 2.76 9.51 -18.66
C THR A 117 1.29 9.42 -18.28
N LEU A 118 0.88 10.27 -17.32
CA LEU A 118 -0.51 10.36 -16.88
C LEU A 118 -1.39 10.99 -17.99
N PRO A 119 -2.64 10.55 -18.15
CA PRO A 119 -3.59 11.20 -19.04
C PRO A 119 -3.91 12.63 -18.58
N SER A 120 -4.27 13.51 -19.50
CA SER A 120 -4.48 14.94 -19.19
C SER A 120 -5.62 15.21 -18.20
N ASN A 121 -6.62 14.33 -18.16
CA ASN A 121 -7.77 14.38 -17.25
C ASN A 121 -7.53 13.62 -15.94
N TYR A 122 -6.29 13.21 -15.63
CA TYR A 122 -5.99 12.33 -14.50
C TYR A 122 -6.51 12.86 -13.15
N TYR A 123 -6.38 14.15 -12.91
CA TYR A 123 -6.84 14.81 -11.67
C TYR A 123 -8.24 15.40 -11.76
N ASN A 124 -8.97 15.20 -12.87
CA ASN A 124 -10.37 15.60 -12.92
C ASN A 124 -11.16 14.87 -11.84
N LYS A 125 -12.10 15.58 -11.22
CA LYS A 125 -13.04 14.96 -10.29
C LYS A 125 -13.82 13.87 -11.01
N LYS A 126 -13.86 12.70 -10.39
CA LYS A 126 -14.38 11.47 -10.99
C LYS A 126 -15.81 11.22 -10.55
N VAL A 127 -16.62 10.81 -11.51
CA VAL A 127 -17.87 10.10 -11.30
C VAL A 127 -17.61 8.69 -11.83
N VAL A 128 -17.50 7.73 -10.91
CA VAL A 128 -17.21 6.31 -11.23
C VAL A 128 -18.47 5.50 -10.98
N GLY A 129 -18.99 4.86 -12.01
CA GLY A 129 -20.20 4.05 -11.92
C GLY A 129 -19.93 2.56 -12.06
N TYR A 130 -20.40 1.75 -11.12
CA TYR A 130 -20.44 0.30 -11.30
C TYR A 130 -21.54 -0.08 -12.31
N PHE A 131 -21.14 -0.74 -13.39
CA PHE A 131 -22.05 -1.36 -14.34
C PHE A 131 -22.29 -2.82 -13.96
N PRO A 132 -23.52 -3.23 -13.62
CA PRO A 132 -23.84 -4.60 -13.21
C PRO A 132 -24.09 -5.49 -14.43
N SER A 133 -23.11 -6.29 -14.84
CA SER A 133 -23.24 -7.13 -16.04
C SER A 133 -24.42 -8.10 -15.96
N TYR A 134 -24.71 -8.60 -14.76
CA TYR A 134 -25.79 -9.54 -14.46
C TYR A 134 -27.20 -8.96 -14.69
N ALA A 135 -27.35 -7.63 -14.70
CA ALA A 135 -28.66 -6.99 -14.80
C ALA A 135 -29.39 -7.29 -16.13
N ILE A 136 -28.66 -7.57 -17.20
CA ILE A 136 -29.20 -7.85 -18.54
C ILE A 136 -30.14 -9.07 -18.59
N THR A 137 -30.00 -10.00 -17.64
CA THR A 137 -30.80 -11.23 -17.57
C THR A 137 -31.98 -11.13 -16.60
N SER A 138 -32.09 -10.04 -15.84
CA SER A 138 -33.01 -9.93 -14.72
C SER A 138 -34.12 -8.92 -14.97
N GLN A 139 -35.37 -9.39 -14.88
CA GLN A 139 -36.54 -8.51 -14.93
C GLN A 139 -36.57 -7.53 -13.75
N ALA A 140 -36.13 -7.95 -12.56
CA ALA A 140 -36.08 -7.08 -11.38
C ALA A 140 -35.09 -5.92 -11.54
N HIS A 141 -34.09 -6.10 -12.41
CA HIS A 141 -33.14 -5.08 -12.83
C HIS A 141 -33.52 -4.42 -14.17
N GLU A 142 -34.77 -4.61 -14.63
CA GLU A 142 -35.32 -4.05 -15.88
C GLU A 142 -34.49 -4.41 -17.13
N TYR A 143 -33.78 -5.54 -17.11
CA TYR A 143 -32.89 -5.99 -18.18
C TYR A 143 -31.82 -4.95 -18.55
N PHE A 144 -31.39 -4.14 -17.57
CA PHE A 144 -30.42 -3.07 -17.76
C PHE A 144 -29.13 -3.60 -18.39
N ASN A 145 -28.69 -2.95 -19.46
CA ASN A 145 -27.53 -3.36 -20.24
C ASN A 145 -26.58 -2.18 -20.47
N ILE A 146 -25.39 -2.47 -20.99
CA ILE A 146 -24.33 -1.46 -21.11
C ILE A 146 -24.69 -0.26 -22.01
N ALA A 147 -25.65 -0.39 -22.93
CA ALA A 147 -26.12 0.72 -23.76
C ALA A 147 -27.07 1.67 -23.01
N ASP A 148 -27.72 1.21 -21.93
CA ASP A 148 -28.61 2.00 -21.08
C ASP A 148 -27.83 2.90 -20.10
N LEU A 149 -26.54 2.63 -19.90
CA LEU A 149 -25.68 3.38 -19.01
C LEU A 149 -25.54 4.85 -19.43
N GLN A 150 -25.44 5.76 -18.47
CA GLN A 150 -25.33 7.21 -18.72
C GLN A 150 -23.88 7.63 -19.02
N TRP A 151 -23.36 7.16 -20.15
CA TRP A 151 -21.96 7.36 -20.56
C TRP A 151 -21.52 8.83 -20.56
N ASP A 152 -22.40 9.77 -20.92
CA ASP A 152 -22.08 11.20 -20.97
C ASP A 152 -21.98 11.86 -19.58
N LYS A 153 -22.41 11.17 -18.52
CA LYS A 153 -22.35 11.62 -17.12
C LYS A 153 -21.22 10.97 -16.33
N LEU A 154 -20.56 9.95 -16.90
CA LEU A 154 -19.53 9.19 -16.20
C LEU A 154 -18.14 9.60 -16.68
N THR A 155 -17.18 9.53 -15.75
CA THR A 155 -15.75 9.64 -16.09
C THR A 155 -15.11 8.26 -16.20
N HIS A 156 -15.56 7.34 -15.34
CA HIS A 156 -15.09 5.96 -15.33
C HIS A 156 -16.28 5.03 -15.15
N ILE A 157 -16.17 3.84 -15.74
CA ILE A 157 -17.11 2.74 -15.61
C ILE A 157 -16.34 1.56 -15.03
N GLN A 158 -16.85 0.96 -13.97
CA GLN A 158 -16.34 -0.29 -13.43
C GLN A 158 -17.28 -1.42 -13.84
N TYR A 159 -16.86 -2.24 -14.80
CA TYR A 159 -17.63 -3.39 -15.28
C TYR A 159 -17.59 -4.50 -14.24
N ALA A 160 -18.72 -4.72 -13.55
CA ALA A 160 -18.86 -5.73 -12.49
C ALA A 160 -19.47 -7.02 -13.07
N PHE A 161 -18.81 -8.18 -13.04
CA PHE A 161 -17.43 -8.41 -12.56
C PHE A 161 -16.64 -9.35 -13.45
N GLY A 162 -15.33 -9.12 -13.52
CA GLY A 162 -14.35 -10.13 -13.89
C GLY A 162 -14.11 -11.08 -12.73
N ILE A 163 -13.86 -12.36 -13.04
CA ILE A 163 -13.69 -13.41 -12.03
C ILE A 163 -12.27 -13.96 -12.08
N VAL A 164 -11.76 -14.41 -10.94
CA VAL A 164 -10.45 -15.08 -10.89
C VAL A 164 -10.68 -16.58 -10.77
N ASN A 165 -10.12 -17.34 -11.68
CA ASN A 165 -10.16 -18.79 -11.59
C ASN A 165 -9.21 -19.24 -10.47
N LYS A 166 -9.78 -19.86 -9.44
CA LYS A 166 -9.03 -20.28 -8.25
C LYS A 166 -7.95 -21.34 -8.51
N ASP A 167 -8.10 -22.14 -9.56
CA ASP A 167 -7.17 -23.22 -9.89
C ASP A 167 -6.01 -22.72 -10.77
N THR A 168 -6.30 -21.84 -11.73
CA THR A 168 -5.27 -21.28 -12.63
C THR A 168 -4.62 -20.01 -12.07
N CYS A 169 -5.33 -19.29 -11.21
CA CYS A 169 -5.04 -17.93 -10.73
C CYS A 169 -5.06 -16.88 -11.86
N GLU A 170 -5.85 -17.10 -12.91
CA GLU A 170 -5.98 -16.18 -14.06
C GLU A 170 -7.31 -15.43 -14.03
N LEU A 171 -7.32 -14.20 -14.56
CA LEU A 171 -8.53 -13.41 -14.77
C LEU A 171 -9.33 -13.98 -15.95
N GLU A 172 -10.62 -14.19 -15.73
CA GLU A 172 -11.59 -14.73 -16.69
C GLU A 172 -12.83 -13.83 -16.81
N VAL A 173 -13.59 -14.07 -17.88
CA VAL A 173 -14.86 -13.37 -18.14
C VAL A 173 -15.91 -13.92 -17.18
N GLY A 174 -16.61 -13.03 -16.46
CA GLY A 174 -17.60 -13.43 -15.44
C GLY A 174 -18.82 -14.14 -16.02
N ASP A 175 -19.37 -13.62 -17.11
CA ASP A 175 -20.50 -14.22 -17.82
C ASP A 175 -20.18 -14.36 -19.32
N PRO A 176 -19.49 -15.44 -19.74
CA PRO A 176 -19.09 -15.60 -21.14
C PRO A 176 -20.24 -15.52 -22.13
N GLU A 177 -21.44 -16.02 -21.76
CA GLU A 177 -22.62 -16.03 -22.63
C GLU A 177 -23.00 -14.60 -23.01
N HIS A 178 -23.16 -13.71 -22.02
CA HIS A 178 -23.63 -12.35 -22.26
C HIS A 178 -22.50 -11.35 -22.53
N ASP A 179 -21.29 -11.60 -22.06
CA ASP A 179 -20.16 -10.67 -22.18
C ASP A 179 -19.43 -10.81 -23.53
N ILE A 180 -19.30 -12.03 -24.08
CA ILE A 180 -18.48 -12.27 -25.28
C ILE A 180 -19.08 -13.23 -26.33
N GLU A 181 -20.11 -14.03 -26.04
CA GLU A 181 -20.62 -15.04 -26.98
C GLU A 181 -21.90 -14.61 -27.71
N SER A 182 -22.86 -14.04 -26.98
CA SER A 182 -24.20 -13.78 -27.49
C SER A 182 -24.26 -12.61 -28.47
N LYS A 183 -24.99 -12.82 -29.58
CA LYS A 183 -25.39 -11.75 -30.51
C LYS A 183 -26.65 -11.00 -30.09
N PHE A 184 -27.33 -11.50 -29.05
CA PHE A 184 -28.64 -11.05 -28.61
C PHE A 184 -29.65 -10.96 -29.77
N GLU A 185 -29.80 -12.04 -30.54
CA GLU A 185 -30.72 -12.10 -31.68
C GLU A 185 -32.13 -11.61 -31.29
N GLY A 186 -32.66 -10.65 -32.04
CA GLY A 186 -33.97 -10.04 -31.75
C GLY A 186 -33.95 -8.87 -30.76
N THR A 187 -32.81 -8.57 -30.13
CA THR A 187 -32.64 -7.41 -29.25
C THR A 187 -32.03 -6.25 -30.04
N THR A 188 -32.52 -5.03 -29.82
CA THR A 188 -31.94 -3.81 -30.40
C THR A 188 -31.44 -2.91 -29.29
N PHE A 189 -30.11 -2.80 -29.17
CA PHE A 189 -29.48 -1.87 -28.23
C PHE A 189 -29.56 -0.44 -28.74
N LYS A 190 -29.85 0.49 -27.82
CA LYS A 190 -29.92 1.91 -28.14
C LYS A 190 -29.22 2.71 -27.06
N HIS A 191 -28.56 3.78 -27.47
CA HIS A 191 -28.00 4.80 -26.59
C HIS A 191 -28.30 6.17 -27.23
N ASP A 192 -28.89 7.09 -26.47
CA ASP A 192 -29.37 8.39 -26.96
C ASP A 192 -30.25 8.29 -28.23
N GLY A 193 -31.11 7.27 -28.28
CA GLY A 193 -31.98 6.99 -29.43
C GLY A 193 -31.27 6.43 -30.66
N GLN A 194 -29.94 6.32 -30.65
CA GLN A 194 -29.15 5.73 -31.73
C GLN A 194 -29.02 4.22 -31.53
N VAL A 195 -29.20 3.46 -32.62
CA VAL A 195 -29.01 2.00 -32.58
C VAL A 195 -27.52 1.68 -32.47
N ILE A 196 -27.15 0.95 -31.42
CA ILE A 196 -25.79 0.47 -31.21
C ILE A 196 -25.64 -0.89 -31.86
N LYS A 197 -24.66 -0.99 -32.76
CA LYS A 197 -24.35 -2.21 -33.49
C LYS A 197 -23.07 -2.83 -32.96
N MET A 198 -23.05 -4.16 -32.95
CA MET A 198 -21.82 -4.89 -32.70
C MET A 198 -20.85 -4.77 -33.88
N ASP A 199 -19.55 -4.75 -33.57
CA ASP A 199 -18.43 -4.79 -34.50
C ASP A 199 -18.01 -6.25 -34.73
N ASP A 200 -18.50 -6.85 -35.82
CA ASP A 200 -18.18 -8.24 -36.19
C ASP A 200 -16.66 -8.51 -36.36
N SER A 201 -15.84 -7.46 -36.50
CA SER A 201 -14.40 -7.60 -36.70
C SER A 201 -13.62 -7.94 -35.43
N LEU A 202 -14.22 -7.78 -34.24
CA LEU A 202 -13.56 -8.06 -32.95
C LEU A 202 -13.40 -9.56 -32.67
N GLY A 203 -14.16 -10.42 -33.36
CA GLY A 203 -14.08 -11.88 -33.18
C GLY A 203 -14.76 -12.41 -31.90
N TYR A 204 -15.47 -11.54 -31.17
CA TYR A 204 -16.36 -11.85 -30.06
C TYR A 204 -17.56 -10.88 -30.07
N TYR A 205 -18.62 -11.20 -29.33
CA TYR A 205 -19.89 -10.47 -29.27
C TYR A 205 -20.17 -9.98 -27.85
N GLY A 206 -21.42 -10.04 -27.39
CA GLY A 206 -21.80 -9.72 -26.04
C GLY A 206 -21.68 -8.24 -25.68
N GLN A 207 -21.80 -7.95 -24.39
CA GLN A 207 -21.71 -6.59 -23.84
C GLN A 207 -20.31 -5.97 -24.05
N PHE A 208 -19.23 -6.76 -24.11
CA PHE A 208 -17.89 -6.23 -24.41
C PHE A 208 -17.79 -5.69 -25.83
N ASN A 209 -18.48 -6.30 -26.80
CA ASN A 209 -18.52 -5.77 -28.15
C ASN A 209 -19.31 -4.44 -28.20
N ILE A 210 -20.44 -4.35 -27.51
CA ILE A 210 -21.25 -3.12 -27.41
C ILE A 210 -20.44 -2.00 -26.74
N MET A 211 -19.71 -2.33 -25.66
CA MET A 211 -18.78 -1.43 -24.97
C MET A 211 -17.79 -0.78 -25.94
N HIS A 212 -17.19 -1.56 -26.85
CA HIS A 212 -16.25 -1.03 -27.84
C HIS A 212 -16.85 0.06 -28.73
N THR A 213 -18.12 -0.08 -29.11
CA THR A 213 -18.83 0.93 -29.91
C THR A 213 -19.14 2.17 -29.08
N LEU A 214 -19.56 2.00 -27.83
CA LEU A 214 -19.86 3.10 -26.91
C LEU A 214 -18.60 3.90 -26.53
N LYS A 215 -17.47 3.23 -26.30
CA LYS A 215 -16.17 3.89 -26.09
C LYS A 215 -15.73 4.75 -27.27
N LYS A 216 -16.05 4.34 -28.51
CA LYS A 216 -15.77 5.17 -29.71
C LYS A 216 -16.64 6.44 -29.73
N MET A 217 -17.84 6.38 -29.16
CA MET A 217 -18.75 7.53 -29.03
C MET A 217 -18.36 8.44 -27.86
N HIS A 218 -17.77 7.85 -26.81
CA HIS A 218 -17.39 8.51 -25.55
C HIS A 218 -15.90 8.30 -25.23
N PRO A 219 -14.98 8.87 -26.04
CA PRO A 219 -13.54 8.58 -25.94
C PRO A 219 -12.87 9.07 -24.65
N ASP A 220 -13.54 9.95 -23.90
CA ASP A 220 -13.05 10.49 -22.63
C ASP A 220 -13.44 9.62 -21.41
N VAL A 221 -14.27 8.60 -21.62
CA VAL A 221 -14.73 7.68 -20.55
C VAL A 221 -13.80 6.49 -20.44
N THR A 222 -13.27 6.27 -19.23
CA THR A 222 -12.40 5.14 -18.91
C THR A 222 -13.23 3.94 -18.47
N VAL A 223 -13.02 2.76 -19.06
CA VAL A 223 -13.73 1.53 -18.67
C VAL A 223 -12.76 0.52 -18.08
N LEU A 224 -12.98 0.17 -16.82
CA LEU A 224 -12.18 -0.77 -16.05
C LEU A 224 -12.95 -2.08 -15.88
N ILE A 225 -12.25 -3.21 -15.97
CA ILE A 225 -12.80 -4.49 -15.51
C ILE A 225 -12.67 -4.53 -13.99
N SER A 226 -13.79 -4.54 -13.26
CA SER A 226 -13.78 -4.72 -11.80
C SER A 226 -13.69 -6.20 -11.49
N THR A 227 -12.66 -6.61 -10.77
CA THR A 227 -12.37 -8.02 -10.51
C THR A 227 -12.55 -8.33 -9.03
N GLY A 228 -13.44 -9.28 -8.72
CA GLY A 228 -13.79 -9.64 -7.36
C GLY A 228 -15.22 -9.21 -7.00
N GLY A 229 -15.37 -8.48 -5.90
CA GLY A 229 -16.63 -8.18 -5.22
C GLY A 229 -17.01 -9.26 -4.21
N TRP A 230 -18.02 -8.97 -3.38
CA TRP A 230 -18.49 -9.86 -2.30
C TRP A 230 -18.76 -11.31 -2.74
N GLY A 231 -19.29 -11.51 -3.95
CA GLY A 231 -19.64 -12.83 -4.49
C GLY A 231 -18.55 -13.51 -5.33
N ALA A 232 -17.42 -12.86 -5.59
CA ALA A 232 -16.38 -13.39 -6.50
C ALA A 232 -14.94 -13.13 -6.03
N SER A 233 -14.73 -12.89 -4.74
CA SER A 233 -13.41 -12.67 -4.14
C SER A 233 -12.62 -13.96 -3.88
N GLU A 234 -13.24 -15.15 -3.93
CA GLU A 234 -12.57 -16.47 -3.76
C GLU A 234 -11.27 -16.55 -4.57
N GLY A 235 -11.30 -16.32 -5.88
CA GLY A 235 -10.11 -16.48 -6.70
C GLY A 235 -8.99 -15.50 -6.36
N LEU A 236 -9.28 -14.32 -5.80
CA LEU A 236 -8.27 -13.35 -5.35
C LEU A 236 -7.51 -13.85 -4.11
N TRP A 237 -8.18 -14.58 -3.22
CA TRP A 237 -7.49 -15.26 -2.12
C TRP A 237 -6.42 -16.24 -2.62
N TYR A 238 -6.71 -16.97 -3.70
CA TYR A 238 -5.79 -17.94 -4.30
C TYR A 238 -4.70 -17.26 -5.15
N ALA A 239 -5.05 -16.23 -5.92
CA ALA A 239 -4.11 -15.46 -6.72
C ALA A 239 -3.05 -14.75 -5.87
N THR A 240 -3.40 -14.36 -4.64
CA THR A 240 -2.50 -13.68 -3.71
C THR A 240 -1.66 -14.62 -2.84
N GLN A 241 -1.77 -15.95 -2.95
CA GLN A 241 -1.05 -16.86 -2.03
C GLN A 241 0.48 -16.80 -2.15
N ASN A 242 1.00 -16.53 -3.35
CA ASN A 242 2.44 -16.45 -3.60
C ASN A 242 2.73 -15.69 -4.90
N GLU A 243 3.97 -15.25 -5.06
CA GLU A 243 4.41 -14.46 -6.22
C GLU A 243 4.13 -15.15 -7.57
N ALA A 244 4.24 -16.47 -7.67
CA ALA A 244 3.98 -17.16 -8.94
C ALA A 244 2.51 -17.06 -9.36
N SER A 245 1.58 -17.23 -8.42
CA SER A 245 0.15 -17.00 -8.64
C SER A 245 -0.15 -15.54 -8.96
N MET A 246 0.47 -14.59 -8.25
CA MET A 246 0.31 -13.14 -8.50
C MET A 246 0.73 -12.77 -9.92
N ARG A 247 1.84 -13.35 -10.41
CA ARG A 247 2.35 -13.12 -11.78
C ARG A 247 1.47 -13.76 -12.85
N LYS A 248 0.86 -14.92 -12.59
CA LYS A 248 -0.14 -15.51 -13.51
C LYS A 248 -1.34 -14.59 -13.65
N PHE A 249 -1.89 -14.14 -12.52
CA PHE A 249 -2.99 -13.18 -12.52
C PHE A 249 -2.60 -11.93 -13.31
N SER A 250 -1.49 -11.30 -12.96
CA SER A 250 -1.04 -10.05 -13.58
C SER A 250 -0.86 -10.18 -15.10
N ALA A 251 -0.21 -11.25 -15.57
CA ALA A 251 -0.05 -11.52 -17.00
C ALA A 251 -1.40 -11.76 -17.72
N SER A 252 -2.32 -12.48 -17.07
CA SER A 252 -3.67 -12.69 -17.61
C SER A 252 -4.50 -11.41 -17.62
N ALA A 253 -4.37 -10.54 -16.62
CA ALA A 253 -5.04 -9.24 -16.56
C ALA A 253 -4.60 -8.32 -17.69
N VAL A 254 -3.28 -8.20 -17.93
CA VAL A 254 -2.75 -7.47 -19.10
C VAL A 254 -3.29 -8.04 -20.41
N SER A 255 -3.35 -9.38 -20.53
CA SER A 255 -3.88 -10.04 -21.73
C SER A 255 -5.38 -9.79 -21.92
N PHE A 256 -6.15 -9.79 -20.84
CA PHE A 256 -7.58 -9.53 -20.81
C PHE A 256 -7.88 -8.09 -21.25
N ILE A 257 -7.19 -7.12 -20.64
CA ILE A 257 -7.30 -5.68 -20.97
C ILE A 257 -7.04 -5.46 -22.47
N ARG A 258 -5.94 -6.00 -22.99
CA ARG A 258 -5.59 -5.89 -24.42
C ARG A 258 -6.62 -6.57 -25.33
N LYS A 259 -7.11 -7.75 -24.95
CA LYS A 259 -8.02 -8.55 -25.78
C LYS A 259 -9.41 -7.90 -25.90
N TYR A 260 -9.94 -7.42 -24.78
CA TYR A 260 -11.31 -6.91 -24.69
C TYR A 260 -11.40 -5.39 -24.61
N GLY A 261 -10.25 -4.70 -24.77
CA GLY A 261 -10.19 -3.25 -24.92
C GLY A 261 -10.62 -2.46 -23.69
N PHE A 262 -10.36 -2.98 -22.49
CA PHE A 262 -10.48 -2.22 -21.26
C PHE A 262 -9.34 -1.20 -21.14
N ASP A 263 -9.54 -0.15 -20.35
CA ASP A 263 -8.53 0.89 -20.09
C ASP A 263 -7.72 0.60 -18.83
N GLY A 264 -7.98 -0.52 -18.16
CA GLY A 264 -7.36 -0.86 -16.90
C GLY A 264 -8.18 -1.88 -16.12
N ILE A 265 -7.86 -2.00 -14.84
CA ILE A 265 -8.46 -2.97 -13.93
C ILE A 265 -8.72 -2.32 -12.57
N ASP A 266 -9.87 -2.64 -11.99
CA ASP A 266 -10.17 -2.38 -10.58
C ASP A 266 -10.10 -3.70 -9.82
N ILE A 267 -9.42 -3.69 -8.66
CA ILE A 267 -9.37 -4.84 -7.75
C ILE A 267 -10.34 -4.60 -6.60
N ASP A 268 -11.39 -5.38 -6.57
CA ASP A 268 -12.41 -5.35 -5.52
C ASP A 268 -12.27 -6.61 -4.66
N PHE A 269 -11.24 -6.64 -3.82
CA PHE A 269 -10.96 -7.80 -2.97
C PHE A 269 -11.68 -7.63 -1.62
N GLU A 270 -12.68 -8.48 -1.35
CA GLU A 270 -13.49 -8.44 -0.13
C GLU A 270 -13.27 -9.66 0.80
N PHE A 271 -12.37 -9.61 1.80
CA PHE A 271 -11.41 -8.54 2.09
C PHE A 271 -10.02 -9.10 2.40
N PRO A 272 -8.92 -8.45 1.95
CA PRO A 272 -7.54 -8.82 2.26
C PRO A 272 -7.14 -8.49 3.70
N SER A 273 -7.97 -8.88 4.68
CA SER A 273 -7.85 -8.53 6.09
C SER A 273 -7.53 -9.75 6.96
N GLU A 274 -6.64 -9.53 7.93
CA GLU A 274 -6.28 -10.52 8.95
C GLU A 274 -7.34 -10.68 10.06
N THR A 275 -8.36 -9.83 10.11
CA THR A 275 -9.42 -9.91 11.11
C THR A 275 -10.27 -11.16 10.87
N PRO A 276 -10.52 -12.03 11.88
CA PRO A 276 -11.39 -13.19 11.73
C PRO A 276 -12.79 -12.82 11.25
N GLN A 277 -13.40 -13.69 10.44
CA GLN A 277 -14.76 -13.51 9.91
C GLN A 277 -14.95 -12.23 9.08
N SER A 278 -13.86 -11.60 8.62
CA SER A 278 -13.91 -10.57 7.58
C SER A 278 -13.87 -11.23 6.20
N GLY A 279 -14.66 -10.69 5.26
CA GLY A 279 -14.85 -11.26 3.93
C GLY A 279 -15.93 -12.33 3.91
N ASN A 280 -16.24 -12.82 2.71
CA ASN A 280 -17.25 -13.86 2.54
C ASN A 280 -16.74 -15.20 3.07
N TYR A 281 -17.49 -15.83 3.99
CA TYR A 281 -17.07 -17.05 4.69
C TYR A 281 -17.04 -18.30 3.78
N THR A 282 -17.62 -18.23 2.59
CA THR A 282 -17.59 -19.32 1.61
C THR A 282 -16.36 -19.31 0.71
N ASP A 283 -15.66 -18.18 0.64
CA ASP A 283 -14.65 -17.92 -0.39
C ASP A 283 -13.29 -18.55 -0.09
N PHE A 284 -13.02 -18.86 1.18
CA PHE A 284 -11.70 -19.33 1.60
C PHE A 284 -11.72 -20.03 2.95
N THR A 285 -10.63 -20.73 3.26
CA THR A 285 -10.40 -21.26 4.59
C THR A 285 -9.63 -20.25 5.44
N GLU A 286 -10.00 -20.09 6.70
CA GLU A 286 -9.32 -19.18 7.65
C GLU A 286 -7.79 -19.38 7.73
N SER A 287 -7.29 -20.58 7.37
CA SER A 287 -5.86 -20.88 7.31
C SER A 287 -5.06 -20.02 6.34
N ILE A 288 -5.67 -19.48 5.27
CA ILE A 288 -4.97 -18.64 4.28
C ILE A 288 -5.05 -17.14 4.61
N ARG A 289 -5.70 -16.78 5.73
CA ARG A 289 -5.86 -15.39 6.16
C ARG A 289 -4.55 -14.77 6.65
N SER A 290 -3.76 -15.51 7.43
CA SER A 290 -2.52 -14.99 8.01
C SER A 290 -1.56 -14.44 6.95
N GLY A 291 -1.06 -13.22 7.12
CA GLY A 291 -0.15 -12.55 6.18
C GLY A 291 -0.80 -12.06 4.89
N ILE A 292 -2.14 -12.05 4.80
CA ILE A 292 -2.84 -11.58 3.59
C ILE A 292 -2.56 -10.11 3.28
N ALA A 293 -2.41 -9.26 4.30
CA ALA A 293 -2.16 -7.84 4.10
C ALA A 293 -0.82 -7.59 3.36
N ASP A 294 0.23 -8.31 3.75
CA ASP A 294 1.54 -8.25 3.08
C ASP A 294 1.48 -8.81 1.65
N ARG A 295 0.79 -9.94 1.47
CA ARG A 295 0.62 -10.54 0.15
C ARG A 295 -0.20 -9.67 -0.79
N TYR A 296 -1.21 -8.97 -0.28
CA TYR A 296 -2.00 -8.02 -1.06
C TYR A 296 -1.16 -6.81 -1.51
N ALA A 297 -0.31 -6.28 -0.61
CA ALA A 297 0.66 -5.24 -0.99
C ALA A 297 1.63 -5.70 -2.08
N GLN A 298 2.14 -6.94 -1.99
CA GLN A 298 2.97 -7.51 -3.04
C GLN A 298 2.20 -7.70 -4.36
N PHE A 299 0.96 -8.19 -4.30
CA PHE A 299 0.11 -8.43 -5.45
C PHE A 299 -0.17 -7.13 -6.23
N ILE A 300 -0.62 -6.08 -5.56
CA ILE A 300 -0.90 -4.78 -6.20
C ILE A 300 0.37 -4.15 -6.78
N LYS A 301 1.52 -4.28 -6.10
CA LYS A 301 2.82 -3.84 -6.65
C LYS A 301 3.16 -4.55 -7.96
N ILE A 302 3.07 -5.87 -8.00
CA ILE A 302 3.36 -6.67 -9.22
C ILE A 302 2.42 -6.27 -10.36
N LEU A 303 1.13 -6.14 -10.07
CA LEU A 303 0.13 -5.74 -11.06
C LEU A 303 0.43 -4.33 -11.62
N SER A 304 0.80 -3.38 -10.75
CA SER A 304 1.18 -2.02 -11.15
C SER A 304 2.41 -2.00 -12.06
N GLU A 305 3.43 -2.81 -11.77
CA GLU A 305 4.65 -2.93 -12.58
C GLU A 305 4.36 -3.50 -13.98
N ASP A 306 3.56 -4.57 -14.06
CA ASP A 306 3.22 -5.22 -15.33
C ASP A 306 2.28 -4.37 -16.19
N LEU A 307 1.29 -3.69 -15.58
CA LEU A 307 0.44 -2.72 -16.28
C LEU A 307 1.25 -1.53 -16.80
N ALA A 308 2.22 -1.05 -16.02
CA ALA A 308 3.09 0.04 -16.46
C ALA A 308 4.00 -0.38 -17.62
N LYS A 309 4.51 -1.61 -17.61
CA LYS A 309 5.25 -2.17 -18.74
C LYS A 309 4.36 -2.25 -19.98
N ALA A 310 3.16 -2.81 -19.86
CA ALA A 310 2.21 -2.91 -20.95
C ALA A 310 1.81 -1.53 -21.51
N SER A 311 1.61 -0.55 -20.62
CA SER A 311 1.30 0.83 -20.98
C SER A 311 2.37 1.45 -21.87
N LYS A 312 3.66 1.24 -21.52
CA LYS A 312 4.80 1.74 -22.32
C LYS A 312 4.94 1.03 -23.66
N GLU A 313 4.67 -0.27 -23.71
CA GLU A 313 4.68 -1.06 -24.95
C GLU A 313 3.59 -0.60 -25.93
N ASP A 314 2.40 -0.31 -25.39
CA ASP A 314 1.21 -0.03 -26.18
C ASP A 314 1.03 1.47 -26.48
N GLY A 315 1.76 2.34 -25.76
CA GLY A 315 1.62 3.80 -25.88
C GLY A 315 0.29 4.33 -25.35
N THR A 316 -0.34 3.60 -24.43
CA THR A 316 -1.60 3.96 -23.76
C THR A 316 -1.44 3.85 -22.25
N TYR A 317 -2.24 4.59 -21.49
CA TYR A 317 -2.24 4.48 -20.02
C TYR A 317 -3.20 3.36 -19.59
N TYR A 318 -2.72 2.39 -18.81
CA TYR A 318 -3.58 1.43 -18.14
C TYR A 318 -3.77 1.78 -16.68
N TRP A 319 -5.01 2.00 -16.28
CA TRP A 319 -5.40 2.37 -14.92
C TRP A 319 -5.39 1.15 -13.99
N LEU A 320 -4.97 1.37 -12.74
CA LEU A 320 -5.05 0.41 -11.65
C LEU A 320 -5.72 1.05 -10.44
N THR A 321 -6.90 0.56 -10.09
CA THR A 321 -7.69 1.07 -8.96
C THR A 321 -8.08 -0.07 -8.02
N SER A 322 -8.63 0.27 -6.87
CA SER A 322 -9.20 -0.73 -5.96
C SER A 322 -10.38 -0.15 -5.21
N ALA A 323 -11.47 -0.90 -5.16
CA ALA A 323 -12.51 -0.73 -4.16
C ALA A 323 -12.01 -1.24 -2.80
N VAL A 324 -12.15 -0.41 -1.76
CA VAL A 324 -11.52 -0.64 -0.45
C VAL A 324 -12.52 -0.43 0.70
N ALA A 325 -12.36 -1.19 1.78
CA ALA A 325 -13.30 -1.22 2.90
C ALA A 325 -13.40 0.10 3.68
N ALA A 326 -14.58 0.43 4.20
CA ALA A 326 -14.78 1.57 5.10
C ALA A 326 -14.92 1.18 6.59
N SER A 327 -14.90 -0.12 6.91
CA SER A 327 -15.11 -0.63 8.26
C SER A 327 -13.82 -0.67 9.08
N SER A 328 -13.83 -0.09 10.28
CA SER A 328 -12.69 -0.16 11.23
C SER A 328 -12.35 -1.58 11.65
N TRP A 329 -13.33 -2.49 11.64
CA TRP A 329 -13.12 -3.91 11.95
C TRP A 329 -12.29 -4.60 10.86
N VAL A 330 -12.68 -4.42 9.60
CA VAL A 330 -11.96 -4.96 8.44
C VAL A 330 -10.58 -4.31 8.32
N LEU A 331 -10.52 -2.99 8.40
CA LEU A 331 -9.27 -2.23 8.27
C LEU A 331 -8.29 -2.48 9.43
N GLY A 332 -8.78 -2.90 10.59
CA GLY A 332 -7.95 -3.34 11.71
C GLY A 332 -7.03 -4.52 11.39
N GLY A 333 -7.44 -5.39 10.47
CA GLY A 333 -6.66 -6.52 9.98
C GLY A 333 -5.88 -6.22 8.69
N GLN A 334 -6.01 -5.02 8.13
CA GLN A 334 -5.17 -4.55 7.01
C GLN A 334 -3.87 -3.93 7.58
N THR A 335 -3.06 -4.78 8.21
CA THR A 335 -1.84 -4.36 8.95
C THR A 335 -0.77 -3.74 8.06
N ASN A 336 -0.82 -4.01 6.75
CA ASN A 336 0.04 -3.41 5.74
C ASN A 336 -0.79 -2.65 4.70
N SER A 337 -0.54 -1.33 4.62
CA SER A 337 -1.22 -0.41 3.71
C SER A 337 -0.35 0.03 2.52
N ALA A 338 0.80 -0.61 2.28
CA ALA A 338 1.72 -0.23 1.19
C ALA A 338 1.14 -0.42 -0.23
N PHE A 339 0.08 -1.22 -0.38
CA PHE A 339 -0.63 -1.35 -1.67
C PHE A 339 -1.18 -0.01 -2.17
N LEU A 340 -1.52 0.92 -1.26
CA LEU A 340 -2.10 2.22 -1.56
C LEU A 340 -1.17 3.12 -2.41
N ASP A 341 0.14 2.91 -2.32
CA ASP A 341 1.14 3.71 -3.04
C ASP A 341 1.13 3.46 -4.56
N TYR A 342 0.57 2.32 -4.99
CA TYR A 342 0.61 1.86 -6.39
C TYR A 342 -0.69 2.07 -7.16
N LEU A 343 -1.77 2.44 -6.46
CA LEU A 343 -3.08 2.66 -7.07
C LEU A 343 -3.19 4.07 -7.65
N ASP A 344 -3.91 4.23 -8.75
CA ASP A 344 -4.24 5.53 -9.33
C ASP A 344 -5.19 6.33 -8.46
N PHE A 345 -6.20 5.65 -7.91
CA PHE A 345 -7.06 6.14 -6.86
C PHE A 345 -7.67 4.96 -6.10
N VAL A 346 -8.16 5.26 -4.90
CA VAL A 346 -8.93 4.32 -4.09
C VAL A 346 -10.40 4.70 -4.14
N SER A 347 -11.26 3.70 -4.27
CA SER A 347 -12.70 3.85 -4.20
C SER A 347 -13.18 3.28 -2.87
N VAL A 348 -13.43 4.15 -1.89
CA VAL A 348 -13.82 3.73 -0.54
C VAL A 348 -15.28 3.30 -0.55
N MET A 349 -15.56 2.05 -0.21
CA MET A 349 -16.92 1.50 -0.08
C MET A 349 -17.59 2.01 1.20
N SER A 350 -17.87 3.31 1.25
CA SER A 350 -18.47 4.01 2.39
C SER A 350 -19.99 3.85 2.46
N TYR A 351 -20.46 2.63 2.25
CA TYR A 351 -21.85 2.19 2.35
C TYR A 351 -21.87 0.81 3.00
N ASP A 352 -23.06 0.23 3.20
CA ASP A 352 -23.22 -1.02 3.95
C ASP A 352 -22.59 -0.98 5.35
N PHE A 353 -22.61 0.19 6.01
CA PHE A 353 -22.28 0.27 7.44
C PHE A 353 -23.28 -0.50 8.30
N HIS A 354 -24.55 -0.52 7.88
CA HIS A 354 -25.65 -1.19 8.56
C HIS A 354 -26.58 -1.86 7.56
N GLY A 355 -27.11 -3.02 7.93
CA GLY A 355 -28.00 -3.80 7.09
C GLY A 355 -28.47 -5.11 7.73
N GLY A 356 -29.18 -5.93 6.95
CA GLY A 356 -29.91 -7.09 7.45
C GLY A 356 -29.09 -8.21 8.12
N TRP A 357 -27.77 -8.10 8.18
CA TRP A 357 -26.87 -9.03 8.87
C TRP A 357 -26.77 -8.80 10.38
N ASN A 358 -27.19 -7.64 10.89
CA ASN A 358 -27.23 -7.33 12.31
C ASN A 358 -28.63 -6.83 12.75
N ASN A 359 -28.76 -6.46 14.02
CA ASN A 359 -30.03 -6.00 14.60
C ASN A 359 -30.11 -4.49 14.84
N TYR A 360 -29.09 -3.72 14.44
CA TYR A 360 -29.01 -2.28 14.67
C TYR A 360 -29.72 -1.56 13.53
N VAL A 361 -30.80 -0.84 13.85
CA VAL A 361 -31.57 -0.10 12.84
C VAL A 361 -30.99 1.29 12.72
N GLU A 362 -29.99 1.39 11.84
CA GLU A 362 -29.17 2.57 11.62
C GLU A 362 -29.04 2.86 10.11
N ASN A 363 -28.51 4.03 9.78
CA ASN A 363 -28.29 4.45 8.40
C ASN A 363 -27.10 3.73 7.75
N GLN A 364 -27.25 3.26 6.51
CA GLN A 364 -26.25 2.41 5.86
C GLN A 364 -25.01 3.17 5.33
N ALA A 365 -25.11 4.50 5.20
CA ALA A 365 -24.14 5.31 4.46
C ALA A 365 -23.94 6.70 5.07
N ASN A 366 -23.86 6.77 6.40
CA ASN A 366 -23.62 8.02 7.14
C ASN A 366 -22.44 8.82 6.58
N LEU A 367 -22.62 10.12 6.34
CA LEU A 367 -21.54 11.04 6.02
C LEU A 367 -20.62 11.24 7.24
N TYR A 368 -21.21 11.47 8.41
CA TYR A 368 -20.51 11.55 9.69
C TYR A 368 -20.96 10.41 10.60
N ALA A 369 -20.03 9.77 11.29
CA ALA A 369 -20.37 8.70 12.23
C ALA A 369 -21.21 9.24 13.38
N ASP A 370 -22.38 8.67 13.60
CA ASP A 370 -23.32 9.14 14.61
C ASP A 370 -22.89 8.70 16.03
N PRO A 371 -22.67 9.61 16.99
CA PRO A 371 -22.40 9.21 18.37
C PRO A 371 -23.51 8.41 19.04
N ALA A 372 -24.76 8.53 18.56
CA ALA A 372 -25.93 7.80 19.02
C ALA A 372 -26.14 6.44 18.33
N ASP A 373 -25.35 6.13 17.29
CA ASP A 373 -25.33 4.83 16.62
C ASP A 373 -25.22 3.70 17.66
N THR A 374 -26.23 2.84 17.71
CA THR A 374 -26.39 1.87 18.79
C THR A 374 -25.38 0.73 18.76
N GLU A 375 -24.74 0.47 17.61
CA GLU A 375 -23.63 -0.48 17.48
C GLU A 375 -22.35 0.10 18.08
N THR A 376 -22.09 1.39 17.84
CA THR A 376 -20.83 2.05 18.14
C THR A 376 -20.89 3.06 19.29
N ALA A 377 -22.05 3.25 19.93
CA ALA A 377 -22.25 4.23 21.01
C ALA A 377 -21.25 4.05 22.17
N GLN A 378 -20.83 2.81 22.44
CA GLN A 378 -19.90 2.48 23.53
C GLN A 378 -18.42 2.54 23.13
N VAL A 379 -18.07 2.71 21.85
CA VAL A 379 -16.67 2.82 21.42
C VAL A 379 -16.18 4.27 21.49
N ASP A 380 -14.92 4.48 21.87
CA ASP A 380 -14.35 5.83 22.08
C ASP A 380 -14.22 6.61 20.76
N VAL A 381 -13.89 5.92 19.66
CA VAL A 381 -13.82 6.50 18.31
C VAL A 381 -15.02 6.02 17.52
N LYS A 382 -15.85 6.93 17.00
CA LYS A 382 -16.97 6.60 16.11
C LYS A 382 -16.45 6.39 14.70
N THR A 383 -16.76 5.25 14.10
CA THR A 383 -16.09 4.80 12.87
C THR A 383 -17.00 4.60 11.66
N LEU A 384 -18.31 4.45 11.87
CA LEU A 384 -19.27 4.13 10.81
C LEU A 384 -19.76 5.39 10.09
N GLY A 385 -18.89 5.96 9.25
CA GLY A 385 -19.24 7.08 8.37
C GLY A 385 -18.15 7.43 7.36
N PHE A 386 -18.52 8.17 6.31
CA PHE A 386 -17.63 8.63 5.23
C PHE A 386 -16.41 9.37 5.79
N ASP A 387 -16.62 10.32 6.71
CA ASP A 387 -15.55 11.17 7.24
C ASP A 387 -14.47 10.38 7.97
N TRP A 388 -14.86 9.37 8.76
CA TRP A 388 -13.89 8.52 9.44
C TRP A 388 -13.08 7.67 8.45
N ALA A 389 -13.76 7.03 7.49
CA ALA A 389 -13.11 6.19 6.48
C ALA A 389 -12.17 7.01 5.59
N TYR A 390 -12.61 8.20 5.18
CA TYR A 390 -11.75 9.19 4.51
C TYR A 390 -10.46 9.45 5.30
N ARG A 391 -10.58 9.83 6.58
CA ARG A 391 -9.43 10.12 7.44
C ARG A 391 -8.51 8.92 7.61
N PHE A 392 -9.04 7.70 7.60
CA PHE A 392 -8.21 6.48 7.64
C PHE A 392 -7.24 6.45 6.47
N TYR A 393 -7.73 6.69 5.24
CA TYR A 393 -6.89 6.67 4.04
C TYR A 393 -5.95 7.87 3.94
N ARG A 394 -6.29 9.02 4.55
CA ARG A 394 -5.40 10.21 4.59
C ARG A 394 -4.05 9.94 5.26
N GLY A 395 -3.95 8.90 6.09
CA GLY A 395 -2.66 8.43 6.64
C GLY A 395 -1.61 8.07 5.58
N LYS A 396 -2.02 7.64 4.38
CA LYS A 396 -1.13 7.27 3.25
C LYS A 396 -1.45 7.97 1.94
N VAL A 397 -2.73 8.25 1.67
CA VAL A 397 -3.22 8.69 0.35
C VAL A 397 -3.52 10.19 0.35
N GLN A 398 -3.12 10.88 -0.73
CA GLN A 398 -3.49 12.28 -0.95
C GLN A 398 -4.98 12.42 -1.27
N SER A 399 -5.60 13.53 -0.85
CA SER A 399 -7.06 13.70 -0.91
C SER A 399 -7.61 13.54 -2.34
N GLU A 400 -6.89 14.06 -3.33
CA GLU A 400 -7.27 14.02 -4.76
C GLU A 400 -7.28 12.60 -5.36
N LYS A 401 -6.77 11.60 -4.65
CA LYS A 401 -6.77 10.18 -5.05
C LYS A 401 -7.79 9.33 -4.27
N ILE A 402 -8.62 9.94 -3.42
CA ILE A 402 -9.65 9.25 -2.65
C ILE A 402 -11.03 9.56 -3.25
N LEU A 403 -11.77 8.51 -3.62
CA LEU A 403 -13.17 8.58 -4.03
C LEU A 403 -14.03 7.95 -2.93
N MET A 404 -15.20 8.55 -2.66
CA MET A 404 -16.14 8.03 -1.66
C MET A 404 -17.32 7.34 -2.33
N GLY A 405 -17.69 6.18 -1.81
CA GLY A 405 -18.77 5.34 -2.30
C GLY A 405 -20.14 5.84 -1.89
N VAL A 406 -21.10 5.84 -2.83
CA VAL A 406 -22.49 6.28 -2.63
C VAL A 406 -23.44 5.17 -3.08
N PRO A 407 -24.36 4.71 -2.19
CA PRO A 407 -25.26 3.62 -2.53
C PRO A 407 -26.52 4.12 -3.26
N TYR A 408 -26.76 3.63 -4.46
CA TYR A 408 -28.03 3.78 -5.18
C TYR A 408 -28.97 2.62 -4.91
N TYR A 409 -29.03 2.21 -3.65
CA TYR A 409 -29.90 1.14 -3.19
C TYR A 409 -30.20 1.33 -1.70
N THR A 410 -31.07 0.49 -1.18
CA THR A 410 -31.48 0.53 0.23
C THR A 410 -31.01 -0.67 1.05
N ARG A 411 -30.98 -0.49 2.36
CA ARG A 411 -31.01 -1.56 3.37
C ARG A 411 -32.14 -1.26 4.34
N GLY A 412 -32.76 -2.29 4.92
CA GLY A 412 -33.90 -2.04 5.81
C GLY A 412 -34.45 -3.24 6.57
N TRP A 413 -35.30 -2.91 7.54
CA TRP A 413 -35.89 -3.83 8.50
C TRP A 413 -37.39 -3.56 8.67
N THR A 414 -38.12 -4.59 9.10
CA THR A 414 -39.48 -4.49 9.60
C THR A 414 -39.54 -4.91 11.07
N ASN A 415 -40.71 -4.81 11.73
CA ASN A 415 -40.86 -5.11 13.15
C ASN A 415 -39.89 -4.35 14.07
N VAL A 416 -39.49 -3.14 13.66
CA VAL A 416 -38.55 -2.33 14.43
C VAL A 416 -39.16 -1.92 15.76
N SER A 417 -38.35 -2.01 16.82
CA SER A 417 -38.70 -1.60 18.16
C SER A 417 -37.75 -0.51 18.65
N GLY A 418 -38.27 0.44 19.43
CA GLY A 418 -37.49 1.59 19.91
C GLY A 418 -37.14 2.59 18.81
N GLY A 419 -36.15 3.45 19.07
CA GLY A 419 -35.71 4.49 18.15
C GLY A 419 -36.68 5.66 17.99
N THR A 420 -36.30 6.61 17.15
CA THR A 420 -37.14 7.74 16.73
C THR A 420 -37.42 7.60 15.24
N ASN A 421 -38.67 7.28 14.88
CA ASN A 421 -39.04 6.90 13.51
C ASN A 421 -38.21 5.72 12.98
N GLY A 422 -37.92 4.75 13.85
CA GLY A 422 -37.12 3.56 13.54
C GLY A 422 -35.61 3.74 13.69
N LEU A 423 -35.06 4.93 13.43
CA LEU A 423 -33.62 5.20 13.59
C LEU A 423 -33.19 5.04 15.07
N HIS A 424 -32.03 4.41 15.29
CA HIS A 424 -31.55 3.94 16.61
C HIS A 424 -32.46 2.91 17.28
N GLY A 425 -33.33 2.27 16.50
CA GLY A 425 -34.14 1.15 16.93
C GLY A 425 -33.37 -0.17 16.87
N SER A 426 -34.08 -1.26 17.15
CA SER A 426 -33.56 -2.61 17.00
C SER A 426 -34.57 -3.49 16.25
N SER A 427 -34.06 -4.30 15.32
CA SER A 427 -34.82 -5.37 14.66
C SER A 427 -33.90 -6.46 14.13
N GLY A 428 -34.19 -7.71 14.47
CA GLY A 428 -33.57 -8.87 13.83
C GLY A 428 -34.35 -9.38 12.60
N THR A 429 -35.24 -8.56 12.02
CA THR A 429 -36.06 -8.94 10.86
C THR A 429 -35.77 -8.02 9.68
N PRO A 430 -34.80 -8.37 8.84
CA PRO A 430 -34.56 -7.67 7.57
C PRO A 430 -35.79 -7.78 6.67
N LEU A 431 -35.95 -6.79 5.79
CA LEU A 431 -37.09 -6.75 4.87
C LEU A 431 -37.00 -7.84 3.80
N THR A 432 -38.17 -8.37 3.48
CA THR A 432 -38.44 -9.25 2.34
C THR A 432 -39.58 -8.66 1.49
N ASN A 433 -39.82 -9.23 0.32
CA ASN A 433 -40.88 -8.80 -0.59
C ASN A 433 -42.29 -9.03 -0.03
N SER A 434 -42.44 -9.84 1.02
CA SER A 434 -43.73 -10.00 1.71
C SER A 434 -44.19 -8.73 2.45
N VAL A 435 -43.27 -7.79 2.70
CA VAL A 435 -43.57 -6.48 3.29
C VAL A 435 -43.47 -5.43 2.19
N ASP A 436 -44.60 -5.05 1.61
CA ASP A 436 -44.73 -3.97 0.62
C ASP A 436 -43.76 -4.07 -0.57
N ASN A 437 -43.33 -5.28 -0.95
CA ASN A 437 -42.33 -5.54 -2.00
C ASN A 437 -41.00 -4.81 -1.77
N LEU A 438 -40.52 -4.76 -0.52
CA LEU A 438 -39.34 -4.01 -0.11
C LEU A 438 -38.05 -4.82 -0.09
N ASN A 439 -37.87 -5.73 -1.03
CA ASN A 439 -36.61 -6.45 -1.24
C ASN A 439 -36.49 -6.85 -2.72
N LEU A 440 -36.76 -5.90 -3.62
CA LEU A 440 -36.89 -6.15 -5.06
C LEU A 440 -35.59 -6.70 -5.69
N TRP A 441 -34.44 -6.26 -5.19
CA TRP A 441 -33.12 -6.72 -5.62
C TRP A 441 -32.53 -7.74 -4.63
N CYS A 442 -33.36 -8.65 -4.15
CA CYS A 442 -32.91 -9.72 -3.28
C CYS A 442 -32.01 -10.71 -4.03
N ASP A 443 -30.99 -11.19 -3.34
CA ASP A 443 -30.32 -12.43 -3.73
C ASP A 443 -31.26 -13.63 -3.50
N LEU A 444 -30.96 -14.73 -4.18
CA LEU A 444 -31.58 -16.02 -3.95
C LEU A 444 -30.57 -16.97 -3.31
N ASP A 445 -31.02 -17.73 -2.31
CA ASP A 445 -30.22 -18.81 -1.73
C ASP A 445 -30.10 -20.01 -2.71
N GLU A 446 -29.34 -21.03 -2.31
CA GLU A 446 -29.13 -22.25 -3.10
C GLU A 446 -30.43 -23.00 -3.49
N ASN A 447 -31.55 -22.73 -2.81
CA ASN A 447 -32.85 -23.32 -3.07
C ASN A 447 -33.77 -22.40 -3.89
N GLY A 448 -33.23 -21.27 -4.39
CA GLY A 448 -34.00 -20.27 -5.13
C GLY A 448 -34.93 -19.44 -4.24
N LYS A 449 -34.70 -19.42 -2.92
CA LYS A 449 -35.52 -18.65 -1.98
C LYS A 449 -34.89 -17.28 -1.75
N GLU A 450 -35.74 -16.27 -1.69
CA GLU A 450 -35.38 -14.90 -1.32
C GLU A 450 -34.54 -14.84 -0.03
N VAL A 451 -33.41 -14.12 -0.14
CA VAL A 451 -32.59 -13.69 0.99
C VAL A 451 -33.05 -12.31 1.45
N ALA A 452 -33.40 -12.19 2.73
CA ALA A 452 -33.89 -10.96 3.32
C ALA A 452 -32.75 -9.92 3.46
N ALA A 453 -32.94 -8.71 2.92
CA ALA A 453 -31.93 -7.66 2.95
C ALA A 453 -32.49 -6.23 3.00
N GLY A 454 -33.73 -6.03 2.55
CA GLY A 454 -34.25 -4.69 2.29
C GLY A 454 -33.58 -4.01 1.10
N ALA A 455 -33.08 -4.79 0.13
CA ALA A 455 -32.35 -4.29 -1.03
C ALA A 455 -33.31 -3.85 -2.14
N ASN A 456 -33.35 -2.55 -2.42
CA ASN A 456 -34.21 -1.96 -3.44
C ASN A 456 -33.47 -0.85 -4.18
N PRO A 457 -33.76 -0.63 -5.47
CA PRO A 457 -33.32 0.57 -6.17
C PRO A 457 -34.05 1.81 -5.66
N LEU A 458 -33.44 2.98 -5.82
CA LEU A 458 -34.00 4.23 -5.32
C LEU A 458 -35.31 4.60 -6.02
N TRP A 459 -35.43 4.38 -7.34
CA TRP A 459 -36.69 4.62 -8.07
C TRP A 459 -37.88 3.84 -7.50
N HIS A 460 -37.66 2.63 -6.96
CA HIS A 460 -38.70 1.84 -6.31
C HIS A 460 -39.15 2.48 -5.00
N VAL A 461 -38.19 2.96 -4.20
CA VAL A 461 -38.47 3.64 -2.94
C VAL A 461 -39.19 4.97 -3.15
N MET A 462 -38.82 5.73 -4.19
CA MET A 462 -39.53 6.95 -4.59
C MET A 462 -40.98 6.65 -4.99
N ASN A 463 -41.21 5.56 -5.74
CA ASN A 463 -42.56 5.12 -6.08
C ASN A 463 -43.37 4.65 -4.87
N LEU A 464 -42.73 3.98 -3.91
CA LEU A 464 -43.38 3.57 -2.67
C LEU A 464 -43.86 4.78 -1.87
N MET A 465 -43.01 5.79 -1.67
CA MET A 465 -43.39 7.03 -0.97
C MET A 465 -44.53 7.77 -1.69
N LYS A 466 -44.54 7.76 -3.03
CA LYS A 466 -45.59 8.39 -3.83
C LYS A 466 -46.93 7.65 -3.71
N SER A 467 -46.89 6.32 -3.71
CA SER A 467 -48.10 5.46 -3.75
C SER A 467 -48.67 5.12 -2.37
N ASN A 468 -47.85 5.19 -1.31
CA ASN A 468 -48.24 4.82 0.04
C ASN A 468 -47.85 5.90 1.04
N SER A 469 -48.82 6.73 1.44
CA SER A 469 -48.64 7.85 2.37
C SER A 469 -48.23 7.46 3.80
N ASN A 470 -48.23 6.16 4.14
CA ASN A 470 -47.74 5.69 5.42
C ASN A 470 -46.22 5.70 5.51
N TYR A 471 -45.52 5.57 4.38
CA TYR A 471 -44.08 5.73 4.29
C TYR A 471 -43.73 7.21 4.24
N LYS A 472 -43.17 7.71 5.34
CA LYS A 472 -42.76 9.11 5.46
C LYS A 472 -41.25 9.19 5.45
N ARG A 473 -40.71 10.13 4.67
CA ARG A 473 -39.30 10.49 4.69
C ARG A 473 -38.98 11.28 5.96
N TYR A 474 -37.85 10.95 6.56
CA TYR A 474 -37.22 11.66 7.67
C TYR A 474 -35.75 11.91 7.32
N TRP A 475 -35.19 12.96 7.92
CA TRP A 475 -33.81 13.38 7.74
C TRP A 475 -33.02 13.15 9.02
N ASP A 476 -31.88 12.47 8.91
CA ASP A 476 -30.87 12.44 9.97
C ASP A 476 -29.85 13.56 9.73
N ASP A 477 -29.81 14.52 10.66
CA ASP A 477 -28.93 15.68 10.56
C ASP A 477 -27.47 15.37 10.91
N VAL A 478 -27.20 14.28 11.63
CA VAL A 478 -25.84 13.85 11.97
C VAL A 478 -25.25 13.09 10.79
N GLY A 479 -25.90 12.01 10.39
CA GLY A 479 -25.47 11.18 9.26
C GLY A 479 -25.60 11.89 7.91
N LYS A 480 -26.45 12.92 7.77
CA LYS A 480 -26.82 13.53 6.47
C LYS A 480 -27.39 12.52 5.48
N VAL A 481 -28.23 11.62 6.00
CA VAL A 481 -28.85 10.52 5.27
C VAL A 481 -30.36 10.52 5.50
N PRO A 482 -31.19 10.36 4.45
CA PRO A 482 -32.61 10.17 4.62
C PRO A 482 -32.95 8.73 4.95
N HIS A 483 -34.07 8.55 5.65
CA HIS A 483 -34.71 7.26 5.79
C HIS A 483 -36.22 7.39 5.62
N ILE A 484 -36.88 6.30 5.27
CA ILE A 484 -38.34 6.22 5.32
C ILE A 484 -38.79 5.36 6.48
N TRP A 485 -39.87 5.78 7.13
CA TRP A 485 -40.48 5.06 8.23
C TRP A 485 -41.99 4.91 8.05
N ASN A 486 -42.48 3.69 8.23
CA ASN A 486 -43.88 3.36 8.30
C ASN A 486 -44.25 2.87 9.71
N ALA A 487 -44.97 3.72 10.44
CA ALA A 487 -45.37 3.45 11.83
C ALA A 487 -46.48 2.39 11.99
N GLN A 488 -47.13 1.95 10.89
CA GLN A 488 -48.19 0.94 10.98
C GLN A 488 -47.63 -0.48 11.08
N ASN A 489 -46.51 -0.73 10.42
CA ASN A 489 -45.84 -2.04 10.37
C ASN A 489 -44.40 -1.98 10.88
N ASN A 490 -43.99 -0.85 11.45
CA ASN A 490 -42.66 -0.60 11.99
C ASN A 490 -41.53 -0.91 10.98
N THR A 491 -41.67 -0.37 9.78
CA THR A 491 -40.72 -0.60 8.68
C THR A 491 -39.81 0.60 8.47
N PHE A 492 -38.51 0.35 8.41
CA PHE A 492 -37.44 1.32 8.21
C PHE A 492 -36.61 0.95 6.96
N LEU A 493 -36.30 1.95 6.13
CA LEU A 493 -35.35 1.84 5.02
C LEU A 493 -34.47 3.09 4.97
N THR A 494 -33.17 2.89 4.88
CA THR A 494 -32.14 3.93 4.70
C THR A 494 -31.68 3.95 3.24
N PHE A 495 -31.52 5.14 2.67
CA PHE A 495 -31.32 5.32 1.22
C PHE A 495 -30.66 6.67 0.91
N GLU A 496 -30.41 6.94 -0.38
CA GLU A 496 -29.90 8.23 -0.87
C GLU A 496 -30.96 9.01 -1.66
N ASP A 497 -30.89 10.33 -1.60
CA ASP A 497 -31.64 11.22 -2.49
C ASP A 497 -30.87 12.51 -2.80
N THR A 498 -31.55 13.47 -3.43
CA THR A 498 -30.92 14.74 -3.85
C THR A 498 -30.36 15.56 -2.68
N GLU A 499 -30.96 15.50 -1.49
CA GLU A 499 -30.47 16.24 -0.31
C GLU A 499 -29.16 15.61 0.21
N SER A 500 -29.11 14.28 0.35
CA SER A 500 -27.92 13.56 0.82
C SER A 500 -26.79 13.57 -0.22
N VAL A 501 -27.11 13.51 -1.50
CA VAL A 501 -26.13 13.65 -2.59
C VAL A 501 -25.53 15.06 -2.63
N GLN A 502 -26.31 16.10 -2.37
CA GLN A 502 -25.76 17.45 -2.27
C GLN A 502 -24.74 17.58 -1.13
N GLU A 503 -25.01 16.98 0.03
CA GLU A 503 -24.05 16.96 1.15
C GLU A 503 -22.77 16.20 0.80
N ARG A 504 -22.86 15.10 0.04
CA ARG A 504 -21.68 14.36 -0.47
C ARG A 504 -20.86 15.19 -1.45
N ILE A 505 -21.51 15.90 -2.37
CA ILE A 505 -20.84 16.82 -3.30
C ILE A 505 -20.11 17.92 -2.53
N ASN A 506 -20.77 18.52 -1.53
CA ASN A 506 -20.17 19.53 -0.67
C ASN A 506 -18.94 18.98 0.05
N TYR A 507 -19.05 17.78 0.63
CA TYR A 507 -17.94 17.12 1.32
C TYR A 507 -16.76 16.85 0.38
N VAL A 508 -17.01 16.30 -0.81
CA VAL A 508 -15.98 16.05 -1.84
C VAL A 508 -15.27 17.33 -2.27
N ASN A 509 -16.02 18.42 -2.44
CA ASN A 509 -15.46 19.69 -2.86
C ASN A 509 -14.66 20.38 -1.75
N ASN A 510 -15.16 20.35 -0.50
CA ASN A 510 -14.53 20.99 0.64
C ASN A 510 -13.24 20.30 1.06
N ASN A 511 -13.17 18.97 0.92
CA ASN A 511 -12.00 18.18 1.27
C ASN A 511 -11.07 17.89 0.07
N ASN A 512 -11.30 18.51 -1.08
CA ASN A 512 -10.51 18.29 -2.30
C ASN A 512 -10.41 16.81 -2.72
N LEU A 513 -11.48 16.03 -2.53
CA LEU A 513 -11.51 14.61 -2.89
C LEU A 513 -11.45 14.38 -4.39
N GLY A 514 -10.97 13.21 -4.79
CA GLY A 514 -10.88 12.78 -6.18
C GLY A 514 -12.24 12.57 -6.86
N GLY A 515 -13.33 12.38 -6.12
CA GLY A 515 -14.67 12.21 -6.67
C GLY A 515 -15.53 11.23 -5.88
N VAL A 516 -16.43 10.54 -6.59
CA VAL A 516 -17.30 9.49 -6.02
C VAL A 516 -17.26 8.20 -6.82
N LEU A 517 -17.52 7.11 -6.10
CA LEU A 517 -17.88 5.81 -6.63
C LEU A 517 -19.38 5.58 -6.40
N ILE A 518 -20.09 5.02 -7.37
CA ILE A 518 -21.53 4.74 -7.30
C ILE A 518 -21.75 3.24 -7.43
N TRP A 519 -22.38 2.65 -6.42
CA TRP A 519 -22.92 1.29 -6.46
C TRP A 519 -24.43 1.36 -6.28
N VAL A 520 -25.29 1.04 -7.25
CA VAL A 520 -25.00 0.59 -8.62
C VAL A 520 -25.88 1.34 -9.60
N MET A 521 -25.41 1.53 -10.84
CA MET A 521 -25.89 2.60 -11.73
C MET A 521 -27.38 2.56 -12.06
N HIS A 522 -27.99 1.39 -12.23
CA HIS A 522 -29.43 1.25 -12.52
C HIS A 522 -30.34 1.46 -11.30
N GLY A 523 -29.77 1.87 -10.17
CA GLY A 523 -30.51 2.24 -8.97
C GLY A 523 -30.95 3.70 -8.94
N ASP A 524 -30.34 4.57 -9.75
CA ASP A 524 -30.69 5.99 -9.88
C ASP A 524 -32.05 6.18 -10.55
N TYR A 525 -32.66 7.36 -10.40
CA TYR A 525 -34.05 7.59 -10.77
C TYR A 525 -34.28 8.84 -11.61
N ASP A 526 -35.36 8.84 -12.39
CA ASP A 526 -36.01 10.02 -12.94
C ASP A 526 -37.52 9.89 -12.83
N TYR A 527 -38.23 11.02 -12.77
CA TYR A 527 -39.68 11.02 -12.82
C TYR A 527 -40.17 11.04 -14.27
N ASP A 528 -40.83 9.97 -14.70
CA ASP A 528 -41.48 9.90 -16.00
C ASP A 528 -42.90 10.47 -15.91
N GLU A 529 -43.09 11.66 -16.48
CA GLU A 529 -44.39 12.34 -16.51
C GLU A 529 -45.47 11.59 -17.30
N GLN A 530 -45.11 10.77 -18.29
CA GLN A 530 -46.09 9.99 -19.06
C GLN A 530 -46.56 8.77 -18.28
N GLN A 531 -45.64 8.09 -17.61
CA GLN A 531 -45.93 6.92 -16.78
C GLN A 531 -46.40 7.29 -15.37
N GLN A 532 -46.26 8.56 -14.99
CA GLN A 532 -46.57 9.10 -13.66
C GLN A 532 -45.85 8.37 -12.51
N LYS A 533 -44.68 7.79 -12.77
CA LYS A 533 -43.86 7.03 -11.81
C LYS A 533 -42.37 7.35 -11.98
N TYR A 534 -41.59 7.06 -10.96
CA TYR A 534 -40.14 7.03 -11.06
C TYR A 534 -39.69 5.77 -11.83
N VAL A 535 -38.69 5.93 -12.69
CA VAL A 535 -38.05 4.88 -13.49
C VAL A 535 -36.53 4.98 -13.34
N ILE A 536 -35.78 4.02 -13.90
CA ILE A 536 -34.32 4.15 -14.02
C ILE A 536 -34.02 5.47 -14.74
N GLY A 537 -33.16 6.28 -14.15
CA GLY A 537 -32.81 7.61 -14.64
C GLY A 537 -31.42 8.02 -14.18
N ASP A 538 -31.16 9.33 -14.14
CA ASP A 538 -29.83 9.85 -13.83
C ASP A 538 -29.82 11.09 -12.91
N THR A 539 -30.93 11.38 -12.23
CA THR A 539 -31.07 12.57 -11.39
C THR A 539 -29.86 12.77 -10.46
N LEU A 540 -29.42 11.73 -9.75
CA LEU A 540 -28.31 11.84 -8.80
C LEU A 540 -26.94 11.87 -9.51
N THR A 541 -26.77 11.06 -10.54
CA THR A 541 -25.54 11.00 -11.33
C THR A 541 -25.26 12.33 -12.03
N SER A 542 -26.29 12.94 -12.61
CA SER A 542 -26.26 14.26 -13.24
C SER A 542 -25.83 15.35 -12.25
N MET A 543 -26.29 15.29 -10.98
CA MET A 543 -25.83 16.23 -9.96
C MET A 543 -24.33 16.13 -9.71
N PHE A 544 -23.79 14.92 -9.57
CA PHE A 544 -22.35 14.72 -9.40
C PHE A 544 -21.58 15.20 -10.63
N HIS A 545 -21.97 14.76 -11.82
CA HIS A 545 -21.32 15.12 -13.08
C HIS A 545 -21.27 16.64 -13.26
N ASP A 546 -22.41 17.31 -13.21
CA ASP A 546 -22.51 18.73 -13.55
C ASP A 546 -21.73 19.60 -12.55
N GLN A 547 -21.83 19.29 -11.26
CA GLN A 547 -21.13 20.06 -10.22
C GLN A 547 -19.63 19.77 -10.18
N PHE A 548 -19.19 18.53 -10.41
CA PHE A 548 -17.77 18.21 -10.48
C PHE A 548 -17.12 18.76 -11.74
N LYS A 549 -17.81 18.70 -12.89
CA LYS A 549 -17.37 19.35 -14.12
C LYS A 549 -17.25 20.87 -13.95
N ALA A 550 -18.20 21.51 -13.28
CA ALA A 550 -18.13 22.93 -12.97
C ALA A 550 -17.00 23.28 -11.98
N LYS A 551 -16.71 22.40 -11.02
CA LYS A 551 -15.61 22.56 -10.05
C LYS A 551 -14.22 22.40 -10.69
N GLY A 552 -14.09 21.51 -11.68
CA GLY A 552 -12.83 21.21 -12.36
C GLY A 552 -11.97 20.18 -11.62
N ALA A 553 -10.70 20.13 -11.98
CA ALA A 553 -9.74 19.18 -11.41
C ALA A 553 -9.48 19.40 -9.92
N SER A 554 -9.25 18.30 -9.21
CA SER A 554 -8.76 18.35 -7.83
C SER A 554 -7.34 18.88 -7.79
N LYS A 555 -7.01 19.62 -6.73
CA LYS A 555 -5.67 20.17 -6.51
C LYS A 555 -4.73 19.05 -6.08
N VAL A 556 -3.55 18.96 -6.70
CA VAL A 556 -2.48 18.12 -6.17
C VAL A 556 -2.02 18.69 -4.83
N SER A 557 -2.22 17.97 -3.74
CA SER A 557 -1.89 18.44 -2.38
C SER A 557 -0.64 17.77 -1.84
N SER A 558 -0.04 18.37 -0.81
CA SER A 558 1.04 17.79 -0.02
C SER A 558 0.66 17.82 1.45
N ASP A 559 0.92 16.72 2.16
CA ASP A 559 0.70 16.60 3.61
C ASP A 559 2.03 16.61 4.38
N VAL A 560 3.15 16.80 3.67
CA VAL A 560 4.50 16.84 4.23
C VAL A 560 5.02 18.25 4.06
N ASP A 561 5.64 18.80 5.10
CA ASP A 561 6.18 20.15 5.08
C ASP A 561 7.52 20.17 4.32
N TYR A 562 7.44 20.03 3.00
CA TYR A 562 8.58 19.82 2.09
C TYR A 562 9.41 21.09 1.83
N THR A 563 8.93 22.25 2.30
CA THR A 563 9.65 23.54 2.19
C THR A 563 10.46 23.86 3.44
N ASN A 564 10.25 23.12 4.53
CA ASN A 564 11.01 23.28 5.77
C ASN A 564 12.46 22.85 5.58
N ASP A 565 13.33 23.43 6.41
CA ASP A 565 14.67 22.92 6.57
C ASP A 565 14.63 21.50 7.13
N THR A 566 15.63 20.70 6.76
CA THR A 566 15.64 19.25 6.98
C THR A 566 16.78 18.81 7.89
N LEU A 567 16.53 17.70 8.59
CA LEU A 567 17.55 16.92 9.27
C LEU A 567 17.56 15.49 8.72
N ASN A 568 18.74 14.89 8.70
CA ASN A 568 18.95 13.49 8.37
C ASN A 568 18.75 12.64 9.62
N PHE A 569 17.53 12.17 9.80
CA PHE A 569 17.18 11.14 10.77
C PHE A 569 16.30 10.10 10.09
N SER A 570 16.13 8.94 10.70
CA SER A 570 15.21 7.92 10.22
C SER A 570 14.24 7.52 11.31
N VAL A 571 13.02 7.18 10.89
CA VAL A 571 11.95 6.69 11.76
C VAL A 571 11.47 5.36 11.23
N ASP A 572 11.43 4.36 12.11
CA ASP A 572 10.65 3.14 11.92
C ASP A 572 9.43 3.21 12.85
N PHE A 573 8.25 3.37 12.25
CA PHE A 573 6.98 3.41 12.95
C PHE A 573 6.28 2.07 12.79
N GLY A 574 6.01 1.41 13.91
CA GLY A 574 5.29 0.16 13.94
C GLY A 574 4.44 0.03 15.20
N GLY A 575 3.91 -1.17 15.40
CA GLY A 575 3.10 -1.44 16.56
C GLY A 575 2.22 -2.66 16.40
N LYS A 576 1.35 -2.85 17.38
CA LYS A 576 0.37 -3.95 17.40
C LYS A 576 -1.02 -3.38 17.63
N TYR A 577 -1.93 -3.72 16.72
CA TYR A 577 -3.36 -3.47 16.91
C TYR A 577 -3.99 -4.62 17.71
N ASP A 578 -4.65 -4.27 18.80
CA ASP A 578 -5.48 -5.13 19.64
C ASP A 578 -6.81 -4.39 19.87
N HIS A 579 -7.74 -4.58 18.93
CA HIS A 579 -8.92 -3.74 18.75
C HIS A 579 -9.63 -3.41 20.08
N PRO A 580 -9.87 -2.12 20.41
CA PRO A 580 -9.63 -0.92 19.60
C PRO A 580 -8.30 -0.23 19.93
N ASN A 581 -7.38 -0.86 20.65
CA ASN A 581 -6.12 -0.25 21.08
C ASN A 581 -5.02 -0.51 20.05
N TYR A 582 -4.14 0.46 19.85
CA TYR A 582 -2.92 0.29 19.08
C TYR A 582 -1.73 0.64 19.97
N THR A 583 -0.90 -0.34 20.31
CA THR A 583 0.38 -0.06 21.00
C THR A 583 1.42 0.27 19.93
N TYR A 584 1.89 1.51 19.91
CA TYR A 584 2.85 1.96 18.92
C TYR A 584 4.28 1.90 19.45
N THR A 585 5.22 1.72 18.53
CA THR A 585 6.66 1.91 18.74
C THR A 585 7.19 2.79 17.61
N ILE A 586 7.96 3.81 17.97
CA ILE A 586 8.66 4.69 17.04
C ILE A 586 10.15 4.59 17.35
N LYS A 587 10.92 3.95 16.48
CA LYS A 587 12.37 3.93 16.57
C LYS A 587 12.94 5.10 15.78
N LEU A 588 13.40 6.13 16.50
CA LEU A 588 14.11 7.28 15.94
C LEU A 588 15.61 6.99 15.92
N THR A 589 16.27 7.21 14.79
CA THR A 589 17.74 7.13 14.67
C THR A 589 18.30 8.47 14.21
N ASN A 590 19.29 8.99 14.95
CA ASN A 590 19.98 10.22 14.58
C ASN A 590 21.07 9.91 13.53
N ASN A 591 20.88 10.34 12.29
CA ASN A 591 21.88 10.19 11.22
C ASN A 591 22.64 11.50 10.94
N GLU A 592 22.53 12.49 11.83
CA GLU A 592 23.33 13.71 11.80
C GLU A 592 24.73 13.47 12.37
N SER A 593 25.63 14.39 12.04
CA SER A 593 26.99 14.42 12.61
C SER A 593 27.06 14.98 14.04
N VAL A 594 25.95 15.51 14.56
CA VAL A 594 25.84 16.11 15.88
C VAL A 594 24.69 15.50 16.69
N ALA A 595 24.80 15.52 18.01
CA ALA A 595 23.78 14.97 18.89
C ALA A 595 22.51 15.83 18.91
N PHE A 596 21.34 15.19 19.05
CA PHE A 596 20.13 15.88 19.50
C PHE A 596 20.23 16.05 21.02
N PRO A 597 20.17 17.27 21.57
CA PRO A 597 20.29 17.46 23.01
C PRO A 597 19.07 16.92 23.75
N ALA A 598 19.23 16.62 25.04
CA ALA A 598 18.12 16.20 25.89
C ALA A 598 16.98 17.25 25.84
N GLY A 599 15.73 16.79 25.73
CA GLY A 599 14.59 17.67 25.54
C GLY A 599 14.26 17.97 24.07
N TYR A 600 14.93 17.35 23.10
CA TYR A 600 14.50 17.42 21.71
C TYR A 600 13.07 16.88 21.55
N THR A 601 12.33 17.42 20.58
CA THR A 601 10.97 16.97 20.25
C THR A 601 10.96 16.16 18.97
N LEU A 602 10.22 15.06 18.95
CA LEU A 602 9.83 14.31 17.75
C LEU A 602 8.33 14.53 17.50
N SER A 603 7.96 15.09 16.36
CA SER A 603 6.55 15.25 15.98
C SER A 603 6.19 14.46 14.73
N PHE A 604 4.91 14.07 14.62
CA PHE A 604 4.34 13.42 13.43
C PHE A 604 2.83 13.70 13.34
N ASP A 605 2.27 13.61 12.14
CA ASP A 605 0.86 13.81 11.86
C ASP A 605 0.12 12.47 11.89
N LEU A 606 -0.77 12.30 12.86
CA LEU A 606 -1.65 11.14 13.05
C LEU A 606 -3.01 11.42 12.40
N PRO A 607 -3.51 10.63 11.44
CA PRO A 607 -4.85 10.84 10.87
C PRO A 607 -5.92 10.71 11.96
N LYS A 608 -6.93 11.58 11.90
CA LYS A 608 -8.04 11.62 12.87
C LYS A 608 -8.97 10.40 12.84
N SER A 609 -8.70 9.39 12.02
CA SER A 609 -9.30 8.06 12.19
C SER A 609 -8.81 7.37 13.46
N SER A 610 -7.66 7.79 13.98
CA SER A 610 -7.05 7.32 15.21
C SER A 610 -6.89 8.45 16.21
N LYS A 611 -6.85 8.10 17.50
CA LYS A 611 -6.74 9.05 18.62
C LYS A 611 -5.51 8.74 19.45
N PHE A 612 -4.63 9.73 19.63
CA PHE A 612 -3.50 9.63 20.56
C PHE A 612 -4.00 9.56 22.01
N THR A 613 -3.44 8.64 22.81
CA THR A 613 -3.85 8.49 24.22
C THR A 613 -2.73 8.66 25.22
N SER A 614 -1.55 8.09 24.96
CA SER A 614 -0.43 8.18 25.90
C SER A 614 0.90 7.91 25.21
N ALA A 615 1.96 8.46 25.79
CA ALA A 615 3.35 8.10 25.55
C ALA A 615 3.96 7.56 26.85
N TRP A 616 4.86 6.59 26.74
CA TRP A 616 5.54 5.97 27.86
C TRP A 616 7.03 6.36 27.83
N GLY A 617 7.54 6.89 28.94
CA GLY A 617 8.95 7.34 29.02
C GLY A 617 9.26 8.69 28.35
N ALA A 618 8.26 9.34 27.75
CA ALA A 618 8.34 10.68 27.17
C ALA A 618 7.10 11.50 27.57
N THR A 619 7.21 12.83 27.52
CA THR A 619 6.02 13.70 27.59
C THR A 619 5.47 13.95 26.20
N ALA A 620 4.17 14.21 26.08
CA ALA A 620 3.52 14.40 24.79
C ALA A 620 2.55 15.58 24.82
N THR A 621 2.44 16.26 23.68
CA THR A 621 1.41 17.26 23.38
C THR A 621 0.74 16.93 22.05
N THR A 622 -0.46 17.44 21.84
CA THR A 622 -1.23 17.24 20.61
C THR A 622 -1.78 18.56 20.10
N GLU A 623 -1.78 18.74 18.79
CA GLU A 623 -2.31 19.93 18.11
C GLU A 623 -3.24 19.52 16.96
N ASP A 624 -4.33 20.27 16.78
CA ASP A 624 -5.25 20.04 15.68
C ASP A 624 -4.66 20.52 14.35
N LYS A 625 -4.65 19.65 13.33
CA LYS A 625 -4.13 19.97 12.00
C LYS A 625 -5.05 19.43 10.90
N GLY A 626 -6.28 19.93 10.84
CA GLY A 626 -7.23 19.61 9.77
C GLY A 626 -7.60 18.12 9.76
N ASP A 627 -7.08 17.34 8.80
CA ASP A 627 -7.29 15.89 8.72
C ASP A 627 -6.53 15.10 9.79
N PHE A 628 -5.55 15.74 10.42
CA PHE A 628 -4.58 15.11 11.31
C PHE A 628 -4.60 15.73 12.70
N THR A 629 -4.06 15.00 13.66
CA THR A 629 -3.58 15.51 14.94
C THR A 629 -2.06 15.43 14.92
N THR A 630 -1.37 16.55 15.06
CA THR A 630 0.09 16.53 15.23
C THR A 630 0.40 16.08 16.66
N VAL A 631 1.11 14.97 16.80
CA VAL A 631 1.58 14.45 18.10
C VAL A 631 3.03 14.85 18.25
N THR A 632 3.39 15.51 19.35
CA THR A 632 4.76 15.93 19.65
C THR A 632 5.25 15.28 20.94
N LEU A 633 6.25 14.41 20.82
CA LEU A 633 6.91 13.71 21.92
C LEU A 633 8.18 14.45 22.32
N THR A 634 8.39 14.70 23.61
CA THR A 634 9.62 15.35 24.12
C THR A 634 10.50 14.32 24.83
N SER A 635 11.75 14.23 24.38
CA SER A 635 12.74 13.30 24.93
C SER A 635 13.24 13.73 26.31
N THR A 636 13.65 12.75 27.12
CA THR A 636 14.27 13.00 28.44
C THR A 636 15.79 12.93 28.41
N SER A 637 16.36 12.37 27.33
CA SER A 637 17.79 12.15 27.14
C SER A 637 18.24 12.65 25.77
N ALA A 638 19.52 13.00 25.66
CA ALA A 638 20.14 13.31 24.37
C ALA A 638 20.21 12.06 23.48
N LEU A 639 20.34 12.25 22.17
CA LEU A 639 20.52 11.19 21.18
C LEU A 639 21.77 11.47 20.34
N SER A 640 22.83 10.70 20.54
CA SER A 640 24.12 10.93 19.86
C SER A 640 24.06 10.53 18.38
N PRO A 641 24.99 11.02 17.54
CA PRO A 641 25.14 10.55 16.16
C PRO A 641 25.20 9.02 16.04
N GLY A 642 24.39 8.46 15.15
CA GLY A 642 24.29 7.02 14.88
C GLY A 642 23.49 6.22 15.93
N GLU A 643 23.06 6.84 17.03
CA GLU A 643 22.25 6.17 18.05
C GLU A 643 20.77 6.14 17.67
N SER A 644 20.07 5.13 18.20
CA SER A 644 18.61 5.00 18.11
C SER A 644 17.96 5.05 19.49
N VAL A 645 16.72 5.50 19.53
CA VAL A 645 15.85 5.47 20.72
C VAL A 645 14.43 5.10 20.32
N GLU A 646 13.74 4.40 21.22
CA GLU A 646 12.36 3.99 21.01
C GLU A 646 11.40 4.82 21.86
N PHE A 647 10.40 5.39 21.19
CA PHE A 647 9.22 5.94 21.84
C PHE A 647 8.10 4.90 21.77
N THR A 648 7.44 4.64 22.89
CA THR A 648 6.30 3.72 22.94
C THR A 648 5.10 4.41 23.56
N GLY A 649 3.91 3.87 23.30
CA GLY A 649 2.69 4.41 23.86
C GLY A 649 1.45 3.76 23.27
N MET A 650 0.32 4.44 23.43
CA MET A 650 -0.97 3.94 22.95
C MET A 650 -1.73 4.96 22.10
N LEU A 651 -2.35 4.44 21.05
CA LEU A 651 -3.40 5.08 20.25
C LEU A 651 -4.70 4.27 20.36
N LYS A 652 -5.80 4.84 19.87
CA LYS A 652 -7.08 4.17 19.69
C LYS A 652 -7.47 4.13 18.21
N CYS A 653 -8.09 3.03 17.81
CA CYS A 653 -8.52 2.71 16.46
C CYS A 653 -7.37 2.58 15.44
N CYS A 654 -7.69 2.00 14.27
CA CYS A 654 -6.75 1.77 13.19
C CYS A 654 -6.58 3.03 12.30
N PHE A 655 -5.48 3.03 11.54
CA PHE A 655 -5.09 4.07 10.60
C PHE A 655 -4.20 3.45 9.52
N SER A 656 -4.18 4.01 8.31
CA SER A 656 -3.36 3.47 7.21
C SER A 656 -1.87 3.82 7.35
N GLY A 657 -1.55 4.89 8.08
CA GLY A 657 -0.18 5.36 8.28
C GLY A 657 -0.13 6.70 9.00
N VAL A 658 1.09 7.11 9.34
CA VAL A 658 1.44 8.45 9.83
C VAL A 658 2.46 9.07 8.89
N LYS A 659 2.64 10.39 8.97
CA LYS A 659 3.51 11.15 8.06
C LYS A 659 4.03 12.43 8.71
N ASN A 660 4.85 13.17 7.96
CA ASN A 660 5.37 14.49 8.30
C ASN A 660 6.19 14.50 9.59
N PHE A 661 7.17 13.61 9.66
CA PHE A 661 8.05 13.49 10.82
C PHE A 661 9.01 14.68 10.93
N LYS A 662 9.14 15.20 12.14
CA LYS A 662 10.07 16.30 12.43
C LYS A 662 10.81 16.11 13.74
N VAL A 663 12.07 16.53 13.77
CA VAL A 663 12.85 16.70 15.00
C VAL A 663 13.06 18.19 15.23
N ASN A 664 12.59 18.72 16.36
CA ASN A 664 12.64 20.15 16.70
C ASN A 664 12.11 21.08 15.59
N GLY A 665 11.06 20.65 14.87
CA GLY A 665 10.46 21.39 13.76
C GLY A 665 11.14 21.20 12.39
N TYR A 666 12.31 20.57 12.33
CA TYR A 666 13.00 20.24 11.08
C TYR A 666 12.48 18.92 10.49
N SER A 667 12.11 18.94 9.21
CA SER A 667 11.51 17.80 8.53
C SER A 667 12.52 16.68 8.26
N MET A 668 12.03 15.44 8.23
CA MET A 668 12.86 14.28 7.86
C MET A 668 13.31 14.37 6.39
N LEU A 669 14.62 14.44 6.14
CA LEU A 669 15.18 14.63 4.80
C LEU A 669 14.68 13.60 3.77
N SER A 670 14.60 12.32 4.16
CA SER A 670 14.14 11.25 3.27
C SER A 670 12.66 11.40 2.89
N GLU A 671 11.79 11.80 3.82
CA GLU A 671 10.37 12.03 3.56
C GLU A 671 10.16 13.24 2.65
N VAL A 672 10.89 14.34 2.89
CA VAL A 672 10.86 15.52 2.03
C VAL A 672 11.33 15.18 0.61
N ASN A 673 12.42 14.44 0.45
CA ASN A 673 12.91 14.02 -0.87
C ASN A 673 11.88 13.13 -1.61
N ASN A 674 11.23 12.20 -0.89
CA ASN A 674 10.18 11.36 -1.46
C ASN A 674 8.99 12.20 -1.92
N GLU A 675 8.59 13.18 -1.11
CA GLU A 675 7.47 14.06 -1.44
C GLU A 675 7.77 14.97 -2.63
N ILE A 676 8.96 15.58 -2.69
CA ILE A 676 9.38 16.37 -3.86
C ILE A 676 9.40 15.50 -5.11
N THR A 677 9.89 14.26 -5.01
CA THR A 677 9.87 13.32 -6.14
C THR A 677 8.45 13.01 -6.59
N ARG A 678 7.51 12.81 -5.64
CA ARG A 678 6.09 12.61 -5.96
C ARG A 678 5.49 13.84 -6.63
N LEU A 679 5.75 15.03 -6.10
CA LEU A 679 5.27 16.30 -6.66
C LEU A 679 5.79 16.52 -8.08
N ASN A 680 7.09 16.29 -8.33
CA ASN A 680 7.69 16.37 -9.67
C ASN A 680 7.03 15.42 -10.68
N ARG A 681 6.55 14.25 -10.22
CA ARG A 681 5.76 13.33 -11.04
C ARG A 681 4.30 13.76 -11.21
N ALA A 682 3.72 14.41 -10.22
CA ALA A 682 2.30 14.78 -10.21
C ALA A 682 1.98 16.05 -11.02
N TYR A 683 2.95 16.95 -11.19
CA TYR A 683 2.72 18.17 -11.97
C TYR A 683 2.51 17.86 -13.45
N LEU A 684 1.30 18.13 -13.94
CA LEU A 684 1.01 18.16 -15.37
C LEU A 684 1.36 19.57 -15.88
N THR A 685 2.48 19.72 -16.59
CA THR A 685 2.70 20.95 -17.37
C THR A 685 1.68 20.98 -18.50
N ASP A 686 0.65 21.82 -18.39
CA ASP A 686 -0.22 22.11 -19.52
C ASP A 686 0.65 22.77 -20.61
N LYS A 687 0.68 22.17 -21.81
CA LYS A 687 1.34 22.76 -22.98
C LYS A 687 0.73 24.12 -23.38
N ASN A 688 -0.38 24.52 -22.75
CA ASN A 688 -1.09 25.78 -22.97
C ASN A 688 -1.03 26.80 -21.80
N GLY A 689 -0.01 26.75 -20.93
CA GLY A 689 0.45 27.96 -20.23
C GLY A 689 -0.40 28.50 -19.07
N GLY A 690 -1.17 27.65 -18.37
CA GLY A 690 -1.77 28.00 -17.08
C GLY A 690 -1.00 27.36 -15.92
N SER A 691 -0.22 28.12 -15.16
CA SER A 691 0.42 27.63 -13.93
C SER A 691 -0.63 27.48 -12.82
N SER A 692 -0.76 26.28 -12.25
CA SER A 692 -1.35 26.10 -10.93
C SER A 692 -0.32 26.54 -9.89
N GLU A 693 -0.36 27.81 -9.49
CA GLU A 693 0.45 28.29 -8.36
C GLU A 693 -0.16 27.80 -7.04
N ILE A 694 0.71 27.43 -6.10
CA ILE A 694 0.34 27.06 -4.74
C ILE A 694 0.06 28.35 -3.95
N PRO A 695 -1.16 28.58 -3.42
CA PRO A 695 -1.36 29.64 -2.44
C PRO A 695 -0.86 29.16 -1.07
N THR A 696 -0.01 29.97 -0.44
CA THR A 696 0.25 29.94 1.01
C THR A 696 -0.74 30.92 1.65
N GLU A 697 -1.70 30.44 2.43
CA GLU A 697 -2.55 31.31 3.25
C GLU A 697 -2.23 31.14 4.75
N PRO A 698 -2.30 32.23 5.54
CA PRO A 698 -1.79 32.30 6.90
C PRO A 698 -2.82 31.83 7.95
N GLU A 699 -2.30 31.35 9.09
CA GLU A 699 -3.06 30.84 10.23
C GLU A 699 -3.96 31.90 10.88
N THR A 700 -5.11 31.44 11.41
CA THR A 700 -6.07 32.26 12.16
C THR A 700 -5.99 31.88 13.64
N GLU A 701 -5.51 32.80 14.49
CA GLU A 701 -5.42 32.60 15.94
C GLU A 701 -6.78 32.75 16.65
N ALA A 702 -7.00 31.94 17.70
CA ALA A 702 -8.02 32.14 18.72
C ALA A 702 -7.48 31.69 20.12
N PRO A 703 -8.03 32.21 21.24
CA PRO A 703 -7.26 32.77 22.35
C PRO A 703 -6.91 31.84 23.53
N THR A 704 -5.87 32.22 24.27
CA THR A 704 -5.29 31.58 25.45
C THR A 704 -5.86 32.12 26.78
N GLU A 705 -6.08 31.27 27.78
CA GLU A 705 -5.94 31.64 29.22
C GLU A 705 -5.34 30.48 30.06
N LYS A 706 -4.38 30.83 30.92
CA LYS A 706 -3.66 29.96 31.89
C LYS A 706 -4.42 29.81 33.21
N PRO A 707 -4.03 28.84 34.07
CA PRO A 707 -3.49 29.24 35.38
C PRO A 707 -2.30 28.38 35.91
N THR A 708 -1.82 28.79 37.08
CA THR A 708 -0.44 28.77 37.61
C THR A 708 -0.29 27.84 38.85
N GLU A 709 0.88 27.17 38.96
CA GLU A 709 1.72 26.82 40.16
C GLU A 709 1.43 25.69 41.21
N VAL A 710 2.35 24.68 41.20
CA VAL A 710 3.18 23.94 42.24
C VAL A 710 2.60 23.35 43.56
N PRO A 711 3.34 22.52 44.37
CA PRO A 711 4.58 21.71 44.17
C PRO A 711 4.58 20.26 44.80
N THR A 712 5.66 19.47 44.59
CA THR A 712 6.55 18.91 45.66
C THR A 712 6.96 17.40 45.58
N GLN A 713 8.29 17.21 45.54
CA GLN A 713 9.17 16.15 46.12
C GLN A 713 9.51 14.81 45.42
N THR A 714 10.83 14.62 45.36
CA THR A 714 11.74 13.52 44.95
C THR A 714 11.60 12.26 45.82
N PRO A 715 12.07 11.08 45.36
CA PRO A 715 13.43 10.66 45.76
C PRO A 715 14.25 9.86 44.72
N THR A 716 15.55 9.96 44.93
CA THR A 716 16.71 9.30 44.31
C THR A 716 16.76 7.79 44.54
N GLU A 717 17.24 7.01 43.57
CA GLU A 717 18.23 5.93 43.80
C GLU A 717 18.91 5.50 42.48
N LYS A 718 20.21 5.19 42.59
CA LYS A 718 21.17 4.92 41.51
C LYS A 718 21.39 3.40 41.39
N PRO A 719 21.43 2.76 40.21
CA PRO A 719 21.88 1.38 40.10
C PRO A 719 23.33 1.25 39.61
N THR A 720 23.94 0.17 40.11
CA THR A 720 25.33 -0.26 40.07
C THR A 720 25.68 -1.03 38.79
N GLU A 721 26.99 -1.03 38.47
CA GLU A 721 27.65 -1.72 37.35
C GLU A 721 27.36 -3.23 37.24
N ALA A 722 27.29 -3.72 36.00
CA ALA A 722 27.14 -5.14 35.66
C ALA A 722 28.50 -5.87 35.58
N PRO A 723 28.63 -7.13 36.04
CA PRO A 723 29.86 -7.90 35.96
C PRO A 723 29.98 -8.71 34.67
N THR A 724 31.20 -8.73 34.14
CA THR A 724 31.69 -9.52 33.00
C THR A 724 32.20 -10.88 33.49
N GLN A 725 31.50 -12.00 33.20
CA GLN A 725 32.13 -13.34 33.10
C GLN A 725 31.37 -14.27 32.14
N VAL A 726 32.14 -14.96 31.29
CA VAL A 726 31.71 -15.98 30.33
C VAL A 726 31.56 -17.34 31.04
N PRO A 727 30.45 -18.09 30.90
CA PRO A 727 30.31 -19.41 31.52
C PRO A 727 30.97 -20.52 30.69
N THR A 728 31.84 -21.31 31.33
CA THR A 728 32.61 -22.42 30.75
C THR A 728 32.09 -23.83 31.08
N THR A 729 30.80 -24.04 31.31
CA THR A 729 30.25 -25.40 31.47
C THR A 729 28.95 -25.59 30.70
N LYS A 730 28.95 -26.55 29.78
CA LYS A 730 27.79 -26.97 28.97
C LYS A 730 26.66 -27.42 29.91
N PRO A 731 25.46 -26.83 29.83
CA PRO A 731 24.30 -27.25 30.62
C PRO A 731 23.98 -28.72 30.35
N ASP A 732 23.76 -29.51 31.41
CA ASP A 732 23.33 -30.91 31.33
C ASP A 732 21.84 -30.96 30.95
N THR A 733 21.54 -30.55 29.72
CA THR A 733 20.18 -30.39 29.18
C THR A 733 20.02 -31.24 27.93
N LYS A 734 18.81 -31.77 27.70
CA LYS A 734 18.48 -32.50 26.47
C LYS A 734 18.18 -31.57 25.29
N VAL A 735 18.31 -30.26 25.49
CA VAL A 735 18.11 -29.26 24.43
C VAL A 735 19.25 -29.35 23.43
N GLN A 736 18.91 -29.46 22.14
CA GLN A 736 19.90 -29.51 21.06
C GLN A 736 19.52 -28.53 19.96
N THR A 737 20.51 -27.85 19.40
CA THR A 737 20.31 -27.00 18.22
C THR A 737 21.32 -27.38 17.15
N SER A 738 20.91 -27.35 15.89
CA SER A 738 21.82 -27.65 14.77
C SER A 738 21.29 -27.07 13.46
N VAL A 739 22.22 -26.68 12.58
CA VAL A 739 21.88 -26.29 11.21
C VAL A 739 21.47 -27.54 10.42
N LYS A 740 20.50 -27.37 9.52
CA LYS A 740 19.89 -28.43 8.71
C LYS A 740 20.02 -28.19 7.22
N GLY A 741 20.36 -26.98 6.80
CA GLY A 741 20.65 -26.70 5.40
C GLY A 741 20.67 -25.22 5.07
N TYR A 742 20.98 -24.96 3.81
CA TYR A 742 21.13 -23.63 3.26
C TYR A 742 20.38 -23.52 1.93
N GLN A 743 19.86 -22.34 1.64
CA GLN A 743 19.17 -22.03 0.39
C GLN A 743 19.54 -20.63 -0.09
N ILE A 744 19.31 -20.36 -1.37
CA ILE A 744 19.33 -19.01 -1.92
C ILE A 744 17.90 -18.62 -2.24
N SER A 745 17.43 -17.54 -1.63
CA SER A 745 16.18 -16.89 -1.99
C SER A 745 16.46 -15.88 -3.08
N THR A 746 15.96 -16.12 -4.29
CA THR A 746 16.08 -15.18 -5.40
C THR A 746 15.06 -14.05 -5.29
N THR A 747 13.94 -14.25 -4.59
CA THR A 747 12.93 -13.22 -4.33
C THR A 747 13.39 -12.24 -3.26
N ALA A 748 13.94 -12.75 -2.16
CA ALA A 748 14.48 -11.91 -1.07
C ALA A 748 15.94 -11.53 -1.30
N GLU A 749 16.52 -11.93 -2.44
CA GLU A 749 17.92 -11.71 -2.79
C GLU A 749 18.88 -11.97 -1.62
N GLY A 750 18.74 -13.14 -0.99
CA GLY A 750 19.40 -13.45 0.28
C GLY A 750 19.72 -14.93 0.45
N TYR A 751 20.62 -15.25 1.40
CA TYR A 751 20.87 -16.63 1.80
C TYR A 751 20.01 -17.00 3.00
N ARG A 752 19.41 -18.18 2.95
CA ARG A 752 18.55 -18.73 3.98
C ARG A 752 19.23 -19.87 4.69
N VAL A 753 19.17 -19.88 6.01
CA VAL A 753 19.67 -20.95 6.88
C VAL A 753 18.49 -21.64 7.53
N LEU A 754 18.45 -22.96 7.41
CA LEU A 754 17.50 -23.86 8.08
C LEU A 754 18.18 -24.41 9.32
N TYR A 755 17.53 -24.36 10.48
CA TYR A 755 18.09 -24.93 11.71
C TYR A 755 16.98 -25.48 12.60
N ASN A 756 17.30 -26.47 13.43
CA ASN A 756 16.35 -27.03 14.37
C ASN A 756 16.70 -26.70 15.81
N VAL A 757 15.68 -26.80 16.66
CA VAL A 757 15.78 -26.77 18.12
C VAL A 757 14.96 -27.95 18.64
N SER A 758 15.61 -28.91 19.27
CA SER A 758 14.96 -30.00 20.00
C SER A 758 14.92 -29.64 21.47
N ASP A 759 13.73 -29.67 22.07
CA ASP A 759 13.47 -29.24 23.44
C ASP A 759 12.51 -30.22 24.14
N SER A 760 13.04 -31.39 24.54
CA SER A 760 12.23 -32.46 25.15
C SER A 760 11.77 -32.16 26.57
N ASP A 761 12.41 -31.19 27.23
CA ASP A 761 12.12 -30.83 28.61
C ASP A 761 11.28 -29.53 28.69
N ASN A 762 10.91 -28.95 27.54
CA ASN A 762 10.15 -27.70 27.39
C ASN A 762 10.79 -26.50 28.10
N GLU A 763 12.11 -26.39 28.03
CA GLU A 763 12.91 -25.39 28.73
C GLU A 763 13.32 -24.20 27.86
N VAL A 764 13.09 -24.24 26.54
CA VAL A 764 13.49 -23.17 25.62
C VAL A 764 12.48 -22.03 25.64
N VAL A 765 12.97 -20.81 25.92
CA VAL A 765 12.17 -19.56 25.86
C VAL A 765 12.44 -18.73 24.62
N LYS A 766 13.61 -18.91 24.00
CA LYS A 766 14.03 -18.17 22.80
C LYS A 766 15.00 -19.03 22.00
N ALA A 767 14.97 -18.94 20.68
CA ALA A 767 15.97 -19.55 19.81
C ALA A 767 16.35 -18.61 18.68
N GLY A 768 17.46 -18.87 17.99
CA GLY A 768 17.95 -17.95 16.96
C GLY A 768 19.22 -18.45 16.26
N LEU A 769 19.78 -17.59 15.42
CA LEU A 769 21.06 -17.79 14.75
C LEU A 769 22.01 -16.64 15.07
N ILE A 770 23.30 -16.97 15.05
CA ILE A 770 24.41 -16.02 15.15
C ILE A 770 25.14 -16.07 13.83
N TYR A 771 25.45 -14.91 13.26
CA TYR A 771 26.21 -14.75 12.02
C TYR A 771 27.52 -14.04 12.29
N GLY A 772 28.57 -14.43 11.55
CA GLY A 772 29.86 -13.75 11.56
C GLY A 772 30.59 -13.97 10.25
N LEU A 773 31.57 -13.11 9.95
CA LEU A 773 32.44 -13.29 8.79
C LEU A 773 33.70 -14.05 9.22
N SER A 774 34.05 -15.12 8.50
CA SER A 774 35.15 -16.03 8.87
C SER A 774 36.54 -15.40 8.92
N ASP A 775 36.70 -14.24 8.30
CA ASP A 775 37.93 -13.43 8.31
C ASP A 775 37.94 -12.34 9.40
N LYS A 776 36.82 -12.16 10.13
CA LYS A 776 36.62 -11.13 11.17
C LYS A 776 36.15 -11.68 12.51
N ALA A 777 35.71 -12.94 12.55
CA ALA A 777 35.22 -13.62 13.74
C ALA A 777 35.81 -15.02 13.86
N THR A 778 35.99 -15.48 15.09
CA THR A 778 36.40 -16.83 15.45
C THR A 778 35.20 -17.62 16.00
N GLU A 779 35.28 -18.95 15.98
CA GLU A 779 34.19 -19.80 16.48
C GLU A 779 33.82 -19.51 17.95
N ASN A 780 34.81 -19.12 18.76
CA ASN A 780 34.59 -18.78 20.17
C ASN A 780 33.82 -17.46 20.36
N GLU A 781 33.87 -16.56 19.38
CA GLU A 781 33.16 -15.28 19.40
C GLU A 781 31.72 -15.39 18.92
N MET A 782 31.33 -16.52 18.32
CA MET A 782 29.97 -16.80 17.85
C MET A 782 29.04 -17.14 19.03
N VAL A 783 28.80 -16.17 19.90
CA VAL A 783 27.92 -16.26 21.08
C VAL A 783 26.96 -15.07 21.11
N VAL A 784 25.79 -15.22 21.75
CA VAL A 784 24.80 -14.13 21.89
C VAL A 784 25.41 -12.99 22.69
N GLY A 785 25.25 -11.75 22.21
CA GLY A 785 25.84 -10.57 22.86
C GLY A 785 27.36 -10.49 22.73
N SER A 786 27.94 -11.06 21.67
CA SER A 786 29.37 -10.97 21.38
C SER A 786 29.87 -9.53 21.34
N GLY A 787 31.05 -9.28 21.92
CA GLY A 787 31.70 -7.96 21.85
C GLY A 787 32.39 -7.68 20.51
N ASN A 788 32.45 -8.66 19.61
CA ASN A 788 33.01 -8.49 18.27
C ASN A 788 31.94 -7.91 17.33
N GLN A 789 32.19 -6.69 16.81
CA GLN A 789 31.25 -5.96 15.95
C GLN A 789 31.00 -6.63 14.57
N ALA A 790 31.74 -7.68 14.24
CA ALA A 790 31.50 -8.51 13.06
C ALA A 790 30.63 -9.74 13.35
N VAL A 791 30.13 -9.90 14.58
CA VAL A 791 29.24 -10.99 15.01
C VAL A 791 27.88 -10.43 15.42
N TYR A 792 26.81 -11.01 14.87
CA TYR A 792 25.43 -10.55 15.10
C TYR A 792 24.55 -11.74 15.46
N ASP A 793 23.76 -11.63 16.53
CA ASP A 793 22.75 -12.62 16.89
C ASP A 793 21.33 -12.15 16.60
N TYR A 794 20.50 -13.05 16.09
CA TYR A 794 19.12 -12.78 15.72
C TYR A 794 18.22 -13.87 16.29
N ALA A 795 17.15 -13.43 16.95
CA ALA A 795 16.11 -14.31 17.44
C ALA A 795 15.22 -14.81 16.30
N ALA A 796 14.79 -16.07 16.36
CA ALA A 796 13.70 -16.55 15.53
C ALA A 796 12.40 -15.82 15.88
N THR A 797 11.63 -15.53 14.85
CA THR A 797 10.24 -15.07 14.95
C THR A 797 9.29 -16.23 14.65
N ASN A 798 8.01 -16.06 14.96
CA ASN A 798 7.00 -17.06 14.60
C ASN A 798 6.91 -17.29 13.08
N ALA A 799 7.17 -16.26 12.26
CA ALA A 799 7.23 -16.38 10.80
C ALA A 799 8.41 -17.26 10.33
N GLY A 800 9.49 -17.33 11.11
CA GLY A 800 10.62 -18.20 10.83
C GLY A 800 10.39 -19.68 11.19
N LEU A 801 9.32 -20.03 11.91
CA LEU A 801 9.03 -21.42 12.27
C LEU A 801 8.38 -22.15 11.09
N LEU A 802 9.09 -23.12 10.50
CA LEU A 802 8.61 -23.90 9.36
C LEU A 802 7.76 -25.09 9.78
N SER A 803 8.13 -25.77 10.87
CA SER A 803 7.38 -26.92 11.37
C SER A 803 7.74 -27.23 12.81
N LYS A 804 6.84 -27.92 13.51
CA LYS A 804 7.10 -28.52 14.81
C LYS A 804 6.66 -29.99 14.78
N SER A 805 7.58 -30.90 15.07
CA SER A 805 7.34 -32.34 15.11
C SER A 805 7.83 -32.90 16.43
N GLY A 806 6.88 -33.25 17.31
CA GLY A 806 7.17 -33.59 18.70
C GLY A 806 7.92 -32.45 19.40
N ASP A 807 9.05 -32.79 19.99
CA ASP A 807 9.89 -31.85 20.74
C ASP A 807 10.82 -31.02 19.84
N THR A 808 10.79 -31.21 18.52
CA THR A 808 11.70 -30.52 17.58
C THR A 808 10.97 -29.48 16.76
N SER A 809 11.47 -28.25 16.79
CA SER A 809 11.05 -27.14 15.95
C SER A 809 12.08 -26.90 14.86
N LEU A 810 11.65 -26.74 13.61
CA LEU A 810 12.49 -26.38 12.46
C LEU A 810 12.22 -24.93 12.07
N TYR A 811 13.27 -24.13 11.99
CA TYR A 811 13.22 -22.72 11.65
C TYR A 811 13.96 -22.43 10.34
N ALA A 812 13.60 -21.32 9.71
CA ALA A 812 14.33 -20.68 8.63
C ALA A 812 14.57 -19.21 8.94
N MET A 813 15.76 -18.72 8.62
CA MET A 813 16.10 -17.31 8.68
C MET A 813 16.80 -16.91 7.39
N THR A 814 16.41 -15.77 6.81
CA THR A 814 16.98 -15.27 5.54
C THR A 814 17.69 -13.96 5.80
N MET A 815 18.94 -13.88 5.36
CA MET A 815 19.76 -12.67 5.39
C MET A 815 19.96 -12.18 3.96
N GLU A 816 19.61 -10.92 3.71
CA GLU A 816 19.80 -10.29 2.40
C GLU A 816 21.27 -10.22 2.01
N PHE A 817 21.54 -10.27 0.71
CA PHE A 817 22.90 -10.18 0.19
C PHE A 817 23.43 -8.75 0.24
N VAL A 818 24.69 -8.62 0.67
CA VAL A 818 25.54 -7.53 0.21
C VAL A 818 26.07 -7.93 -1.16
N LYS A 819 25.52 -7.36 -2.24
CA LYS A 819 25.73 -7.81 -3.64
C LYS A 819 27.12 -7.48 -4.21
N THR A 820 28.17 -8.00 -3.57
CA THR A 820 29.56 -7.77 -3.93
C THR A 820 30.30 -9.10 -4.05
N LYS A 821 31.32 -9.13 -4.92
CA LYS A 821 32.23 -10.27 -5.04
C LYS A 821 32.86 -10.66 -3.70
N ALA A 822 33.28 -9.66 -2.90
CA ALA A 822 33.91 -9.90 -1.61
C ALA A 822 32.98 -10.66 -0.65
N PHE A 823 31.72 -10.23 -0.56
CA PHE A 823 30.71 -10.88 0.29
C PHE A 823 30.39 -12.30 -0.20
N TYR A 824 30.16 -12.50 -1.50
CA TYR A 824 29.82 -13.83 -2.02
C TYR A 824 30.95 -14.86 -1.85
N GLN A 825 32.21 -14.40 -1.80
CA GLN A 825 33.38 -15.26 -1.62
C GLN A 825 33.86 -15.37 -0.16
N ALA A 826 33.34 -14.55 0.75
CA ALA A 826 33.64 -14.62 2.17
C ALA A 826 32.97 -15.86 2.79
N GLY A 827 33.65 -16.49 3.75
CA GLY A 827 33.04 -17.51 4.58
C GLY A 827 32.09 -16.86 5.57
N ILE A 828 30.81 -17.25 5.53
CA ILE A 828 29.80 -16.82 6.48
C ILE A 828 29.69 -17.90 7.54
N MET A 829 30.12 -17.57 8.76
CA MET A 829 29.96 -18.39 9.94
C MET A 829 28.53 -18.24 10.45
N VAL A 830 27.89 -19.37 10.78
CA VAL A 830 26.55 -19.43 11.34
C VAL A 830 26.52 -20.36 12.53
N ARG A 831 25.86 -19.96 13.62
CA ARG A 831 25.69 -20.79 14.82
C ARG A 831 24.27 -20.70 15.37
N PRO A 832 23.54 -21.81 15.51
CA PRO A 832 22.24 -21.79 16.15
C PRO A 832 22.37 -21.72 17.67
N TYR A 833 21.40 -21.07 18.31
CA TYR A 833 21.32 -20.99 19.76
C TYR A 833 19.89 -21.17 20.26
N ALA A 834 19.77 -21.61 21.52
CA ALA A 834 18.54 -21.61 22.29
C ALA A 834 18.81 -21.06 23.70
N GLN A 835 17.95 -20.16 24.18
CA GLN A 835 17.96 -19.66 25.55
C GLN A 835 16.98 -20.47 26.38
N LEU A 836 17.42 -20.92 27.54
CA LEU A 836 16.63 -21.69 28.49
C LEU A 836 15.88 -20.76 29.45
N LYS A 837 14.84 -21.25 30.14
CA LYS A 837 14.14 -20.52 31.22
C LYS A 837 15.08 -20.05 32.33
N SER A 838 16.17 -20.78 32.57
CA SER A 838 17.22 -20.40 33.52
C SER A 838 18.00 -19.15 33.11
N GLY A 839 17.86 -18.71 31.85
CA GLY A 839 18.65 -17.64 31.25
C GLY A 839 19.93 -18.13 30.56
N GLU A 840 20.31 -19.40 30.73
CA GLU A 840 21.48 -19.99 30.07
C GLU A 840 21.26 -20.21 28.57
N TYR A 841 22.35 -20.18 27.81
CA TYR A 841 22.33 -20.41 26.36
C TYR A 841 22.93 -21.77 26.00
N VAL A 842 22.22 -22.51 25.15
CA VAL A 842 22.68 -23.72 24.48
C VAL A 842 23.02 -23.37 23.05
N TYR A 843 24.26 -23.63 22.65
CA TYR A 843 24.74 -23.36 21.31
C TYR A 843 24.98 -24.65 20.52
N GLY A 844 24.62 -24.64 19.24
CA GLY A 844 25.02 -25.68 18.30
C GLY A 844 26.45 -25.48 17.79
N ASP A 845 26.84 -26.34 16.85
CA ASP A 845 28.12 -26.22 16.15
C ASP A 845 28.13 -24.98 15.24
N VAL A 846 29.32 -24.41 15.05
CA VAL A 846 29.52 -23.34 14.08
C VAL A 846 29.74 -23.98 12.71
N GLU A 847 28.97 -23.54 11.72
CA GLU A 847 29.17 -23.91 10.32
C GLU A 847 29.63 -22.69 9.53
N SER A 848 30.52 -22.87 8.55
CA SER A 848 31.01 -21.77 7.71
C SER A 848 30.86 -22.12 6.24
N LEU A 849 30.12 -21.30 5.49
CA LEU A 849 29.86 -21.51 4.05
C LEU A 849 29.96 -20.22 3.27
N LYS A 850 30.29 -20.34 1.98
CA LYS A 850 30.27 -19.21 1.03
C LYS A 850 28.97 -19.22 0.25
N VAL A 851 28.38 -18.04 0.05
CA VAL A 851 27.21 -17.88 -0.84
C VAL A 851 27.54 -18.38 -2.24
N TYR A 852 28.75 -18.13 -2.71
CA TYR A 852 29.24 -18.63 -3.99
C TYR A 852 29.15 -20.15 -4.12
N ASP A 853 29.58 -20.90 -3.11
CA ASP A 853 29.61 -22.38 -3.16
C ASP A 853 28.18 -22.95 -3.17
N ILE A 854 27.25 -22.31 -2.46
CA ILE A 854 25.82 -22.67 -2.47
C ILE A 854 25.24 -22.40 -3.86
N ALA A 855 25.48 -21.20 -4.42
CA ALA A 855 25.00 -20.82 -5.74
C ALA A 855 25.57 -21.73 -6.84
N ASP A 856 26.86 -22.07 -6.76
CA ASP A 856 27.55 -22.93 -7.71
C ASP A 856 26.95 -24.34 -7.69
N SER A 857 26.76 -24.91 -6.49
CA SER A 857 26.14 -26.22 -6.34
C SER A 857 24.70 -26.23 -6.86
N LEU A 858 23.89 -25.21 -6.56
CA LEU A 858 22.51 -25.11 -7.05
C LEU A 858 22.44 -24.95 -8.57
N TYR A 859 23.35 -24.16 -9.15
CA TYR A 859 23.43 -23.91 -10.58
C TYR A 859 23.92 -25.14 -11.36
N GLN A 860 25.03 -25.74 -10.95
CA GLN A 860 25.62 -26.90 -11.63
C GLN A 860 24.71 -28.13 -11.61
N LYS A 861 24.01 -28.34 -10.48
CA LYS A 861 23.06 -29.44 -10.31
C LYS A 861 21.65 -29.11 -10.81
N GLU A 862 21.41 -27.91 -11.35
CA GLU A 862 20.13 -27.46 -11.90
C GLU A 862 18.97 -27.54 -10.90
N LEU A 863 19.23 -27.16 -9.64
CA LEU A 863 18.30 -27.34 -8.51
C LEU A 863 17.37 -26.13 -8.29
N MET A 864 17.31 -25.19 -9.23
CA MET A 864 16.43 -24.02 -9.13
C MET A 864 15.04 -24.32 -9.70
N PRO A 865 13.96 -23.75 -9.13
CA PRO A 865 12.58 -24.11 -9.46
C PRO A 865 12.14 -23.64 -10.86
N ASN A 866 12.82 -22.65 -11.44
CA ASN A 866 12.52 -22.11 -12.76
C ASN A 866 13.76 -21.46 -13.40
N GLU A 867 13.63 -21.14 -14.70
CA GLU A 867 14.69 -20.53 -15.50
C GLU A 867 15.13 -19.17 -14.93
N ALA A 868 14.20 -18.33 -14.48
CA ALA A 868 14.53 -17.02 -13.92
C ALA A 868 15.42 -17.13 -12.67
N ALA A 869 15.12 -18.06 -11.77
CA ALA A 869 15.90 -18.31 -10.58
C ALA A 869 17.27 -18.93 -10.90
N HIS A 870 17.34 -19.79 -11.93
CA HIS A 870 18.60 -20.31 -12.46
C HIS A 870 19.46 -19.20 -13.08
N SER A 871 18.88 -18.33 -13.89
CA SER A 871 19.54 -17.15 -14.48
C SER A 871 19.96 -16.15 -13.41
N TYR A 872 19.20 -16.01 -12.32
CA TYR A 872 19.56 -15.16 -11.19
C TYR A 872 20.88 -15.61 -10.55
N LEU A 873 21.03 -16.91 -10.27
CA LEU A 873 22.29 -17.45 -9.73
C LEU A 873 23.47 -17.10 -10.63
N TYR A 874 23.31 -17.28 -11.95
CA TYR A 874 24.34 -16.94 -12.91
C TYR A 874 24.67 -15.45 -12.93
N ASN A 875 23.67 -14.61 -13.22
CA ASN A 875 23.88 -13.19 -13.50
C ASN A 875 24.28 -12.38 -12.27
N ASN A 876 23.74 -12.73 -11.08
CA ASN A 876 23.84 -11.89 -9.90
C ASN A 876 24.81 -12.40 -8.83
N ILE A 877 25.20 -13.68 -8.90
CA ILE A 877 26.12 -14.27 -7.90
C ILE A 877 27.35 -14.86 -8.58
N LEU A 878 27.19 -15.82 -9.50
CA LEU A 878 28.30 -16.58 -10.05
C LEU A 878 29.17 -15.74 -10.97
N LYS A 879 28.57 -15.04 -11.94
CA LYS A 879 29.29 -14.13 -12.86
C LYS A 879 29.86 -12.90 -12.16
N VAL A 880 29.19 -12.43 -11.10
CA VAL A 880 29.67 -11.32 -10.27
C VAL A 880 30.91 -11.74 -9.47
N SER A 881 30.91 -12.98 -8.96
CA SER A 881 32.03 -13.53 -8.18
C SER A 881 33.21 -13.96 -9.06
N ASP A 882 32.92 -14.54 -10.22
CA ASP A 882 33.87 -14.96 -11.23
C ASP A 882 33.36 -14.59 -12.63
N SER A 883 33.94 -13.55 -13.22
CA SER A 883 33.57 -13.08 -14.56
C SER A 883 33.84 -14.09 -15.67
N SER A 884 34.62 -15.14 -15.40
CA SER A 884 34.90 -16.24 -16.34
C SER A 884 33.92 -17.42 -16.23
N TYR A 885 32.95 -17.34 -15.31
CA TYR A 885 31.96 -18.39 -15.10
C TYR A 885 31.09 -18.61 -16.36
N ILE A 886 30.99 -19.87 -16.78
CA ILE A 886 30.34 -20.24 -18.05
C ILE A 886 28.82 -20.39 -17.84
N GLU A 887 28.05 -19.72 -18.69
CA GLU A 887 26.59 -19.85 -18.71
C GLU A 887 26.18 -21.25 -19.19
N LYS A 888 25.22 -21.85 -18.50
CA LYS A 888 24.58 -23.12 -18.81
C LYS A 888 23.09 -22.90 -19.06
N THR A 889 22.55 -23.59 -20.05
CA THR A 889 21.12 -23.55 -20.37
C THR A 889 20.31 -24.33 -19.33
N PHE A 890 19.22 -23.74 -18.85
CA PHE A 890 18.32 -24.37 -17.87
C PHE A 890 17.63 -25.61 -18.46
N ASN A 891 17.47 -26.66 -17.66
CA ASN A 891 16.82 -27.91 -18.06
C ASN A 891 15.75 -28.32 -17.04
N TYR A 892 14.50 -28.31 -17.50
CA TYR A 892 13.30 -28.61 -16.70
C TYR A 892 13.25 -30.03 -16.09
N LYS A 893 14.12 -30.97 -16.50
CA LYS A 893 14.09 -32.36 -16.03
C LYS A 893 14.68 -32.59 -14.62
N ASN A 894 15.40 -31.61 -14.08
CA ASN A 894 16.12 -31.74 -12.81
C ASN A 894 15.53 -30.89 -11.67
N ILE A 895 14.31 -30.37 -11.84
CA ILE A 895 13.61 -29.58 -10.82
C ILE A 895 13.38 -30.45 -9.59
N LEU A 896 13.98 -30.05 -8.46
CA LEU A 896 13.68 -30.61 -7.15
C LEU A 896 12.51 -29.82 -6.56
N VAL A 897 11.29 -30.33 -6.74
CA VAL A 897 10.13 -29.91 -5.95
C VAL A 897 10.31 -30.53 -4.57
N LYS A 898 10.75 -29.74 -3.59
CA LYS A 898 10.61 -30.07 -2.17
C LYS A 898 10.22 -28.85 -1.38
#